data_AF-A0A0B8QKA0-F1
#
_entry.id   AF-A0A0B8QKA0-F1
#
_cell.length_a   1.000
_cell.length_b   1.000
_cell.length_c   1.000
_cell.angle_alpha   90.00
_cell.angle_beta   90.00
_cell.angle_gamma   90.00
#
_symmetry.space_group_name_H-M   'P 1'
#
loop_
_entity.id
_entity.type
_entity.pdbx_description
1 polymer ?
#
loop_
_entity_poly.entity_id
_entity_poly.type
_entity_poly.pdbx_seq_one_letter_code
_entity_poly.pdbx_strand_id
1 'polypeptide(L)'
;MVRPSIAGLMGAYGCALISLDNQEANKESEILKPDELEKFTTHKEFMVCGLCENNCKMTLTVFNDGNKFVTGNRCERGAEKATKVKVAKKDKKVNLVDYKYKKLFCYHSLSKKKQTRGEIGIPRVLNMYENYPLWHTMLTDLGFRVVLSPRSDKELFEEGIETIPSDTVCYPAKMSHGHIMALIKQGVPNIFYPSVLFEQEEQKNAQNHFNCPIVQSYPEVLKNNIDEIREGQVNYLHPFINLANPEGVAVNVHKALTAQGISVNLTEVQAAVQHGFEEMDKFKEDLRLKAEELLMQINLNNEKAIVLAGRPYHLDPEINHGIADIITQEGFHVLTEDSISHLAEVSGLRVVNQWVYHSRLYAAANVVCKNKNLELVQLNSFGCGLDAVTTDQVEEIMRGHNKLYTVLKIDEGSNMGAVRIRLRSLKAAVSERVRHNIEASTEVHELVQETPAFTKEMAKKHTLLLPMLSPIHQEGLLDTAFAAAGYNVVSLPESNTSVNNGLKFVNNDSCYPAIITIGQLIEALQSGEYDLDNTSVMMTQTGGGCRATNYIPLLRKALIDAGFPQVPVVSLSMGNQGTEKGFKFTVPLLTRFMIAVLYGDLFERVVYRTRPYEATEGSVNELHAKWLEKARKNVESGSIFEFNRNMKKIVAEFDQIELLDIQKPRVGVVGEILVKYSKTANDDIVSIIEEEGGEAVVLDLIGFMNYSLYNQIWKADEIGFSKKNKLMAKTFIGIINMLEKPMNKALKASKRFDSIESIYDIAASTEEVISIGNHTGEGWFLTGEMIELLQKGVHNIICLQPFGCLPNHIVGKGMMKELRRQYPGANLAPIDYDPGVSAVNQLNRIRLMMTTAKKRMNTTSNSVEESERESEMETAQAY
;
A
#
# COMPACT_ATOMS: atom_id res chain seq x y z
N MET A 1 30.85 3.93 25.01
CA MET A 1 30.09 5.17 25.31
C MET A 1 30.61 5.73 26.63
N VAL A 2 31.30 6.88 26.61
CA VAL A 2 31.83 7.52 27.84
C VAL A 2 30.75 8.45 28.38
N ARG A 3 30.28 8.23 29.62
CA ARG A 3 29.29 9.10 30.25
C ARG A 3 30.02 10.21 31.04
N PRO A 4 29.86 11.50 30.70
CA PRO A 4 30.54 12.58 31.41
C PRO A 4 30.13 12.63 32.89
N SER A 5 31.07 12.97 33.76
CA SER A 5 30.86 13.14 35.21
C SER A 5 29.90 14.28 35.59
N ILE A 6 29.62 15.19 34.64
CA ILE A 6 28.73 16.35 34.80
C ILE A 6 27.51 16.30 33.88
N ALA A 7 26.96 15.12 33.62
CA ALA A 7 25.87 14.92 32.66
C ALA A 7 24.68 15.90 32.83
N GLY A 8 24.36 16.32 34.06
CA GLY A 8 23.29 17.29 34.34
C GLY A 8 23.58 18.73 33.88
N LEU A 9 24.84 19.10 33.66
CA LEU A 9 25.26 20.43 33.20
C LEU A 9 25.52 20.51 31.70
N MET A 10 25.44 19.38 30.98
CA MET A 10 25.80 19.31 29.56
C MET A 10 24.98 20.26 28.68
N GLY A 11 23.70 20.49 29.03
CA GLY A 11 22.87 21.46 28.32
C GLY A 11 23.38 22.90 28.49
N ALA A 12 23.72 23.30 29.71
CA ALA A 12 24.26 24.62 30.00
C ALA A 12 25.64 24.83 29.35
N TYR A 13 26.49 23.81 29.39
CA TYR A 13 27.78 23.82 28.71
C TYR A 13 27.62 23.96 27.19
N GLY A 14 26.70 23.21 26.58
CA GLY A 14 26.37 23.34 25.17
C GLY A 14 25.87 24.74 24.81
N CYS A 15 24.99 25.34 25.61
CA CYS A 15 24.54 26.72 25.41
C CYS A 15 25.72 27.71 25.50
N ALA A 16 26.64 27.54 26.43
CA ALA A 16 27.82 28.39 26.56
C ALA A 16 28.75 28.31 25.34
N LEU A 17 28.98 27.09 24.82
CA LEU A 17 29.73 26.89 23.57
C LEU A 17 29.03 27.57 22.38
N ILE A 18 27.72 27.36 22.23
CA ILE A 18 26.93 28.02 21.17
C ILE A 18 27.02 29.54 21.30
N SER A 19 26.92 30.11 22.50
CA SER A 19 27.07 31.55 22.73
C SER A 19 28.46 32.05 22.33
N LEU A 20 29.52 31.28 22.62
CA LEU A 20 30.88 31.58 22.22
C LEU A 20 31.06 31.55 20.69
N ASP A 21 30.55 30.51 20.04
CA ASP A 21 30.63 30.33 18.57
C ASP A 21 29.82 31.41 17.81
N ASN A 22 28.78 31.95 18.45
CA ASN A 22 27.94 33.03 17.90
C ASN A 22 28.41 34.43 18.28
N GLN A 23 29.58 34.58 18.89
CA GLN A 23 30.09 35.89 19.29
C GLN A 23 30.35 36.76 18.04
N GLU A 24 29.64 37.88 17.93
CA GLU A 24 29.91 38.90 16.91
C GLU A 24 30.99 39.86 17.41
N ALA A 25 31.97 40.18 16.55
CA ALA A 25 32.97 41.19 16.87
C ALA A 25 32.28 42.55 17.14
N ASN A 26 32.60 43.17 18.27
CA ASN A 26 32.07 44.45 18.75
C ASN A 26 30.62 44.45 19.29
N LYS A 27 30.04 43.29 19.63
CA LYS A 27 28.85 43.23 20.50
C LYS A 27 29.22 42.76 21.90
N GLU A 28 28.74 43.48 22.91
CA GLU A 28 28.80 43.03 24.30
C GLU A 28 27.78 41.92 24.56
N SER A 29 28.11 41.01 25.48
CA SER A 29 27.22 39.91 25.86
C SER A 29 26.04 40.43 26.69
N GLU A 30 24.83 39.99 26.33
CA GLU A 30 23.59 40.24 27.09
C GLU A 30 23.32 39.15 28.14
N ILE A 31 24.29 38.26 28.40
CA ILE A 31 24.16 37.26 29.46
C ILE A 31 24.05 37.96 30.82
N LEU A 32 23.14 37.48 31.68
CA LEU A 32 22.95 38.04 33.02
C LEU A 32 24.27 38.05 33.80
N LYS A 33 24.57 39.19 34.42
CA LYS A 33 25.71 39.31 35.34
C LYS A 33 25.42 38.53 36.63
N PRO A 34 26.46 38.15 37.41
CA PRO A 34 26.27 37.41 38.67
C PRO A 34 25.21 38.02 39.59
N ASP A 35 25.24 39.33 39.79
CA ASP A 35 24.28 40.06 40.65
C ASP A 35 22.84 40.04 40.13
N GLU A 36 22.65 39.90 38.81
CA GLU A 36 21.33 39.79 38.18
C GLU A 36 20.82 38.35 38.22
N LEU A 37 21.75 37.38 38.14
CA LEU A 37 21.46 35.95 38.30
C LEU A 37 20.96 35.63 39.71
N GLU A 38 21.53 36.27 40.75
CA GLU A 38 21.05 36.14 42.13
C GLU A 38 19.61 36.63 42.32
N LYS A 39 19.17 37.58 41.49
CA LYS A 39 17.81 38.16 41.50
C LYS A 39 16.87 37.49 40.49
N PHE A 40 17.37 36.52 39.72
CA PHE A 40 16.61 35.85 38.68
C PHE A 40 15.50 35.00 39.30
N THR A 41 14.26 35.35 38.98
CA THR A 41 13.09 34.62 39.43
C THR A 41 12.16 34.40 38.26
N THR A 42 11.44 33.28 38.29
CA THR A 42 10.46 32.94 37.27
C THR A 42 9.19 32.44 37.94
N HIS A 43 8.03 32.90 37.50
CA HIS A 43 6.75 32.28 37.85
C HIS A 43 6.05 31.78 36.59
N LYS A 44 5.18 30.78 36.78
CA LYS A 44 4.42 30.17 35.68
C LYS A 44 2.96 30.56 35.77
N GLU A 45 2.40 31.02 34.66
CA GLU A 45 0.97 31.24 34.48
C GLU A 45 0.45 30.22 33.44
N PHE A 46 -0.75 29.71 33.66
CA PHE A 46 -1.38 28.75 32.75
C PHE A 46 -2.56 29.40 32.05
N MET A 47 -2.66 29.21 30.74
CA MET A 47 -3.78 29.76 29.97
C MET A 47 -4.17 28.85 28.80
N VAL A 48 -5.40 29.02 28.32
CA VAL A 48 -5.90 28.34 27.11
C VAL A 48 -6.02 29.35 25.99
N CYS A 49 -5.49 29.02 24.81
CA CYS A 49 -5.41 29.94 23.68
C CYS A 49 -6.79 30.38 23.16
N GLY A 50 -7.71 29.46 22.87
CA GLY A 50 -9.08 29.78 22.42
C GLY A 50 -9.20 30.52 21.07
N LEU A 51 -8.15 30.57 20.25
CA LEU A 51 -8.17 31.26 18.95
C LEU A 51 -8.57 30.38 17.76
N CYS A 52 -8.59 29.06 17.95
CA CYS A 52 -9.01 28.03 17.01
C CYS A 52 -9.33 26.75 17.79
N GLU A 53 -9.87 25.75 17.11
CA GLU A 53 -10.32 24.46 17.70
C GLU A 53 -9.23 23.74 18.51
N ASN A 54 -7.94 23.94 18.17
CA ASN A 54 -6.81 23.35 18.89
C ASN A 54 -6.75 23.70 20.39
N ASN A 55 -7.35 24.82 20.81
CA ASN A 55 -7.44 25.23 22.21
C ASN A 55 -6.17 24.98 23.04
N CYS A 56 -5.00 25.37 22.50
CA CYS A 56 -3.71 24.99 23.08
C CYS A 56 -3.61 25.39 24.57
N LYS A 57 -3.27 24.41 25.42
CA LYS A 57 -2.92 24.63 26.82
C LYS A 57 -1.49 25.16 26.88
N MET A 58 -1.35 26.43 27.23
CA MET A 58 -0.07 27.14 27.20
C MET A 58 0.42 27.42 28.61
N THR A 59 1.73 27.29 28.81
CA THR A 59 2.43 27.72 30.03
C THR A 59 3.26 28.94 29.69
N LEU A 60 2.98 30.04 30.39
CA LEU A 60 3.68 31.31 30.29
C LEU A 60 4.69 31.39 31.43
N THR A 61 5.97 31.39 31.10
CA THR A 61 7.03 31.63 32.08
C THR A 61 7.34 33.12 32.06
N VAL A 62 7.04 33.81 33.15
CA VAL A 62 7.26 35.25 33.30
C VAL A 62 8.54 35.45 34.10
N PHE A 63 9.45 36.24 33.56
CA PHE A 63 10.72 36.59 34.19
C PHE A 63 10.59 37.89 34.99
N ASN A 64 11.52 38.12 35.91
CA ASN A 64 11.59 39.30 36.78
C ASN A 64 11.72 40.64 36.02
N ASP A 65 12.25 40.63 34.80
CA ASP A 65 12.33 41.77 33.89
C ASP A 65 11.01 42.05 33.13
N GLY A 66 9.98 41.23 33.34
CA GLY A 66 8.69 41.31 32.66
C GLY A 66 8.64 40.58 31.32
N ASN A 67 9.74 39.99 30.85
CA ASN A 67 9.75 39.15 29.66
C ASN A 67 8.90 37.90 29.88
N LYS A 68 8.31 37.40 28.80
CA LYS A 68 7.38 36.28 28.83
C LYS A 68 7.78 35.25 27.79
N PHE A 69 8.01 34.02 28.23
CA PHE A 69 8.25 32.89 27.33
C PHE A 69 7.05 31.94 27.33
N VAL A 70 6.51 31.70 26.14
CA VAL A 70 5.33 30.86 25.94
C VAL A 70 5.77 29.45 25.55
N THR A 71 5.21 28.45 26.22
CA THR A 71 5.33 27.04 25.83
C THR A 71 3.95 26.41 25.67
N GLY A 72 3.84 25.37 24.84
CA GLY A 72 2.56 24.69 24.56
C GLY A 72 1.73 25.32 23.43
N ASN A 73 2.18 26.41 22.81
CA ASN A 73 1.52 26.99 21.62
C ASN A 73 1.87 26.22 20.34
N ARG A 74 0.89 26.07 19.44
CA ARG A 74 1.07 25.46 18.09
C ARG A 74 1.33 26.47 16.98
N CYS A 75 0.91 27.73 17.14
CA CYS A 75 1.04 28.80 16.16
C CYS A 75 1.57 30.11 16.79
N GLU A 76 2.02 31.04 15.96
CA GLU A 76 2.47 32.39 16.38
C GLU A 76 1.34 33.19 17.07
N ARG A 77 0.09 33.05 16.60
CA ARG A 77 -1.07 33.78 17.14
C ARG A 77 -1.33 33.47 18.62
N GLY A 78 -1.08 32.22 19.03
CA GLY A 78 -1.17 31.81 20.43
C GLY A 78 -0.13 32.50 21.30
N ALA A 79 1.10 32.60 20.79
CA ALA A 79 2.17 33.34 21.46
C ALA A 79 1.90 34.85 21.50
N GLU A 80 1.41 35.44 20.40
CA GLU A 80 1.01 36.86 20.34
C GLU A 80 -0.09 37.17 21.37
N LYS A 81 -1.12 36.31 21.49
CA LYS A 81 -2.19 36.48 22.47
C LYS A 81 -1.67 36.38 23.91
N ALA A 82 -0.77 35.43 24.18
CA ALA A 82 -0.23 35.19 25.51
C ALA A 82 0.76 36.29 25.97
N THR A 83 1.60 36.77 25.05
CA THR A 83 2.59 37.83 25.33
C THR A 83 2.03 39.24 25.20
N LYS A 84 0.90 39.42 24.50
CA LYS A 84 0.34 40.71 24.05
C LYS A 84 1.27 41.49 23.11
N VAL A 85 2.27 40.83 22.52
CA VAL A 85 3.19 41.41 21.55
C VAL A 85 2.82 40.88 20.16
N LYS A 86 2.58 41.77 19.20
CA LYS A 86 2.28 41.39 17.81
C LYS A 86 3.58 41.30 17.02
N VAL A 87 3.74 40.25 16.22
CA VAL A 87 4.83 40.15 15.25
C VAL A 87 4.58 41.17 14.14
N ALA A 88 5.60 41.95 13.76
CA ALA A 88 5.44 42.93 12.70
C ALA A 88 5.09 42.23 11.38
N LYS A 89 4.24 42.84 10.54
CA LYS A 89 3.74 42.21 9.31
C LYS A 89 4.87 41.79 8.34
N LYS A 90 5.99 42.50 8.38
CA LYS A 90 7.22 42.20 7.60
C LYS A 90 7.92 40.90 8.04
N ASP A 91 7.73 40.48 9.29
CA ASP A 91 8.41 39.32 9.87
C ASP A 91 7.53 38.06 9.81
N LYS A 92 6.26 38.19 9.36
CA LYS A 92 5.35 37.06 9.20
C LYS A 92 5.72 36.24 7.98
N LYS A 93 5.95 34.95 8.19
CA LYS A 93 6.26 34.00 7.13
C LYS A 93 4.97 33.52 6.45
N VAL A 94 5.07 33.30 5.14
CA VAL A 94 3.95 32.85 4.32
C VAL A 94 3.77 31.35 4.49
N ASN A 95 2.52 30.91 4.66
CA ASN A 95 2.15 29.50 4.79
C ASN A 95 1.22 29.10 3.63
N LEU A 96 1.76 28.47 2.58
CA LEU A 96 0.95 28.00 1.46
C LEU A 96 0.07 26.79 1.79
N VAL A 97 0.36 26.04 2.87
CA VAL A 97 -0.53 24.96 3.32
C VAL A 97 -1.86 25.56 3.81
N ASP A 98 -1.82 26.59 4.65
CA ASP A 98 -3.04 27.28 5.10
C ASP A 98 -3.77 28.01 3.95
N TYR A 99 -3.01 28.61 3.01
CA TYR A 99 -3.59 29.21 1.80
C TYR A 99 -4.32 28.16 0.95
N LYS A 100 -3.68 27.02 0.64
CA LYS A 100 -4.25 25.92 -0.13
C LYS A 100 -5.52 25.39 0.54
N TYR A 101 -5.50 25.12 1.85
CA TYR A 101 -6.66 24.61 2.57
C TYR A 101 -7.88 25.55 2.44
N LYS A 102 -7.67 26.86 2.62
CA LYS A 102 -8.74 27.86 2.52
C LYS A 102 -9.27 27.98 1.09
N LYS A 103 -8.38 28.02 0.10
CA LYS A 103 -8.75 28.10 -1.32
C LYS A 103 -9.51 26.85 -1.77
N LEU A 104 -9.08 25.68 -1.33
CA LEU A 104 -9.69 24.42 -1.70
C LEU A 104 -11.15 24.32 -1.21
N PHE A 105 -11.47 24.80 -0.01
CA PHE A 105 -12.81 24.66 0.58
C PHE A 105 -13.61 25.97 0.66
N CYS A 106 -13.29 26.98 -0.17
CA CYS A 106 -14.05 28.25 -0.22
C CYS A 106 -15.25 28.23 -1.18
N TYR A 107 -15.59 27.08 -1.76
CA TYR A 107 -16.70 26.94 -2.69
C TYR A 107 -18.05 27.11 -1.99
N HIS A 108 -18.99 27.76 -2.68
CA HIS A 108 -20.30 28.09 -2.14
C HIS A 108 -21.37 27.17 -2.74
N SER A 109 -22.02 26.39 -1.89
CA SER A 109 -23.09 25.48 -2.30
C SER A 109 -24.36 26.24 -2.73
N LEU A 110 -25.18 25.62 -3.58
CA LEU A 110 -26.51 26.13 -3.90
C LEU A 110 -27.36 26.31 -2.64
N SER A 111 -28.21 27.34 -2.61
CA SER A 111 -29.20 27.49 -1.54
C SER A 111 -30.28 26.42 -1.67
N LYS A 112 -30.98 26.09 -0.56
CA LYS A 112 -32.08 25.11 -0.57
C LYS A 112 -33.20 25.43 -1.58
N LYS A 113 -33.32 26.70 -2.02
CA LYS A 113 -34.30 27.14 -3.03
C LYS A 113 -33.82 26.96 -4.47
N LYS A 114 -32.51 26.90 -4.69
CA LYS A 114 -31.88 26.80 -6.02
C LYS A 114 -31.52 25.37 -6.42
N GLN A 115 -31.44 24.45 -5.46
CA GLN A 115 -31.20 23.04 -5.75
C GLN A 115 -32.38 22.45 -6.54
N THR A 116 -32.08 21.65 -7.55
CA THR A 116 -33.07 20.90 -8.34
C THR A 116 -33.00 19.40 -8.07
N ARG A 117 -31.84 18.91 -7.60
CA ARG A 117 -31.58 17.48 -7.34
C ARG A 117 -31.31 17.13 -5.88
N GLY A 118 -31.61 18.07 -4.97
CA GLY A 118 -31.47 17.86 -3.52
C GLY A 118 -30.04 18.01 -3.02
N GLU A 119 -29.77 17.43 -1.86
CA GLU A 119 -28.48 17.52 -1.16
C GLU A 119 -27.60 16.30 -1.50
N ILE A 120 -26.29 16.56 -1.68
CA ILE A 120 -25.26 15.54 -1.86
C ILE A 120 -24.04 15.84 -1.01
N GLY A 121 -23.61 14.87 -0.23
CA GLY A 121 -22.49 14.95 0.69
C GLY A 121 -21.17 14.68 -0.01
N ILE A 122 -20.12 15.43 0.31
CA ILE A 122 -18.73 15.10 -0.04
C ILE A 122 -17.91 15.05 1.26
N PRO A 123 -17.21 13.94 1.55
CA PRO A 123 -16.34 13.85 2.72
C PRO A 123 -14.98 14.56 2.49
N ARG A 124 -14.43 15.26 3.48
CA ARG A 124 -13.08 15.87 3.46
C ARG A 124 -12.00 14.82 3.74
N VAL A 125 -11.75 13.94 2.77
CA VAL A 125 -10.91 12.75 2.95
C VAL A 125 -9.93 12.56 1.80
N LEU A 126 -8.77 11.98 2.09
CA LEU A 126 -7.81 11.48 1.08
C LEU A 126 -7.59 12.45 -0.12
N ASN A 127 -7.96 12.04 -1.33
CA ASN A 127 -7.80 12.80 -2.57
C ASN A 127 -8.81 13.96 -2.72
N MET A 128 -9.81 14.10 -1.85
CA MET A 128 -10.67 15.29 -1.83
C MET A 128 -9.88 16.54 -1.43
N TYR A 129 -8.72 16.38 -0.78
CA TYR A 129 -7.76 17.45 -0.57
C TYR A 129 -7.05 17.94 -1.87
N GLU A 130 -7.40 17.34 -3.01
CA GLU A 130 -6.94 17.72 -4.34
C GLU A 130 -8.11 17.94 -5.31
N ASN A 131 -9.04 16.98 -5.35
CA ASN A 131 -10.04 16.86 -6.42
C ASN A 131 -11.37 17.57 -6.09
N TYR A 132 -11.49 18.19 -4.91
CA TYR A 132 -12.73 18.86 -4.50
C TYR A 132 -13.23 19.95 -5.45
N PRO A 133 -12.39 20.82 -6.04
CA PRO A 133 -12.82 21.80 -7.05
C PRO A 133 -13.59 21.18 -8.22
N LEU A 134 -13.11 20.04 -8.73
CA LEU A 134 -13.76 19.27 -9.79
C LEU A 134 -15.15 18.79 -9.33
N TRP A 135 -15.20 18.08 -8.20
CA TRP A 135 -16.42 17.43 -7.74
C TRP A 135 -17.49 18.42 -7.27
N HIS A 136 -17.10 19.47 -6.55
CA HIS A 136 -18.04 20.50 -6.13
C HIS A 136 -18.68 21.19 -7.32
N THR A 137 -17.88 21.60 -8.31
CA THR A 137 -18.34 22.32 -9.50
C THR A 137 -19.25 21.46 -10.34
N MET A 138 -18.83 20.22 -10.65
CA MET A 138 -19.64 19.26 -11.40
C MET A 138 -21.00 19.01 -10.73
N LEU A 139 -21.02 18.73 -9.42
CA LEU A 139 -22.28 18.44 -8.72
C LEU A 139 -23.18 19.67 -8.59
N THR A 140 -22.59 20.85 -8.43
CA THR A 140 -23.33 22.12 -8.42
C THR A 140 -23.99 22.40 -9.77
N ASP A 141 -23.28 22.16 -10.87
CA ASP A 141 -23.82 22.33 -12.23
C ASP A 141 -24.94 21.33 -12.53
N LEU A 142 -24.84 20.12 -11.99
CA LEU A 142 -25.92 19.13 -11.99
C LEU A 142 -27.08 19.51 -11.06
N GLY A 143 -27.04 20.67 -10.40
CA GLY A 143 -28.16 21.19 -9.60
C GLY A 143 -28.26 20.60 -8.19
N PHE A 144 -27.21 19.97 -7.69
CA PHE A 144 -27.14 19.54 -6.30
C PHE A 144 -26.68 20.68 -5.38
N ARG A 145 -27.19 20.67 -4.15
CA ARG A 145 -26.58 21.39 -3.04
C ARG A 145 -25.50 20.50 -2.42
N VAL A 146 -24.25 20.84 -2.66
CA VAL A 146 -23.10 20.11 -2.10
C VAL A 146 -22.97 20.41 -0.60
N VAL A 147 -22.99 19.37 0.23
CA VAL A 147 -22.75 19.45 1.68
C VAL A 147 -21.39 18.84 1.96
N LEU A 148 -20.47 19.64 2.49
CA LEU A 148 -19.13 19.18 2.82
C LEU A 148 -19.09 18.73 4.28
N SER A 149 -18.46 17.58 4.57
CA SER A 149 -18.30 17.11 5.95
C SER A 149 -17.55 18.13 6.83
N PRO A 150 -17.66 18.06 8.17
CA PRO A 150 -17.01 19.00 9.09
C PRO A 150 -15.48 19.05 8.95
N ARG A 151 -14.86 20.03 9.62
CA ARG A 151 -13.40 20.12 9.65
C ARG A 151 -12.88 18.97 10.51
N SER A 152 -11.83 18.30 10.08
CA SER A 152 -11.26 17.18 10.84
C SER A 152 -10.77 17.63 12.20
N ASP A 153 -11.17 16.88 13.22
CA ASP A 153 -10.66 16.96 14.59
C ASP A 153 -10.75 15.56 15.23
N LYS A 154 -10.29 15.45 16.47
CA LYS A 154 -10.29 14.18 17.21
C LYS A 154 -11.70 13.66 17.51
N GLU A 155 -12.67 14.53 17.74
CA GLU A 155 -14.05 14.12 18.05
C GLU A 155 -14.69 13.46 16.82
N LEU A 156 -14.52 14.07 15.64
CA LEU A 156 -14.96 13.51 14.37
C LEU A 156 -14.34 12.13 14.09
N PHE A 157 -13.04 11.97 14.39
CA PHE A 157 -12.37 10.69 14.24
C PHE A 157 -13.00 9.60 15.12
N GLU A 158 -13.28 9.92 16.37
CA GLU A 158 -13.87 9.01 17.35
C GLU A 158 -15.29 8.56 16.93
N GLU A 159 -16.06 9.40 16.21
CA GLU A 159 -17.40 9.03 15.70
C GLU A 159 -17.39 7.83 14.74
N GLY A 160 -16.27 7.57 14.05
CA GLY A 160 -16.14 6.49 13.06
C GLY A 160 -15.25 5.33 13.49
N ILE A 161 -14.78 5.29 14.74
CA ILE A 161 -13.73 4.34 15.13
C ILE A 161 -14.18 2.87 15.06
N GLU A 162 -15.45 2.59 15.41
CA GLU A 162 -16.02 1.25 15.48
C GLU A 162 -16.21 0.60 14.10
N THR A 163 -16.24 1.40 13.03
CA THR A 163 -16.43 0.92 11.66
C THR A 163 -15.11 0.64 10.95
N ILE A 164 -13.96 0.91 11.57
CA ILE A 164 -12.64 0.70 10.97
C ILE A 164 -12.25 -0.79 11.05
N PRO A 165 -12.08 -1.49 9.90
CA PRO A 165 -11.77 -2.92 9.92
C PRO A 165 -10.29 -3.24 10.15
N SER A 166 -9.40 -2.28 9.93
CA SER A 166 -7.95 -2.46 10.00
C SER A 166 -7.29 -1.34 10.80
N ASP A 167 -6.71 -1.69 11.94
CA ASP A 167 -5.97 -0.81 12.85
C ASP A 167 -4.66 -0.27 12.26
N THR A 168 -4.07 -1.02 11.34
CA THR A 168 -2.77 -0.75 10.69
C THR A 168 -2.88 0.06 9.39
N VAL A 169 -4.10 0.38 8.93
CA VAL A 169 -4.28 1.25 7.76
C VAL A 169 -3.87 2.68 8.11
N CYS A 170 -3.46 3.46 7.10
CA CYS A 170 -3.00 4.83 7.33
C CYS A 170 -4.11 5.69 7.97
N TYR A 171 -3.69 6.57 8.89
CA TYR A 171 -4.59 7.47 9.62
C TYR A 171 -5.56 8.30 8.72
N PRO A 172 -5.13 8.83 7.56
CA PRO A 172 -6.03 9.49 6.62
C PRO A 172 -7.22 8.64 6.16
N ALA A 173 -7.05 7.33 6.03
CA ALA A 173 -8.12 6.42 5.62
C ALA A 173 -9.06 6.10 6.79
N LYS A 174 -8.51 5.95 7.99
CA LYS A 174 -9.31 5.82 9.21
C LYS A 174 -10.24 7.02 9.40
N MET A 175 -9.73 8.23 9.15
CA MET A 175 -10.50 9.48 9.22
C MET A 175 -11.74 9.49 8.33
N SER A 176 -11.70 8.76 7.21
CA SER A 176 -12.84 8.70 6.29
C SER A 176 -14.10 8.14 6.92
N HIS A 177 -13.98 7.25 7.90
CA HIS A 177 -15.13 6.70 8.61
C HIS A 177 -15.88 7.80 9.38
N GLY A 178 -15.17 8.62 10.16
CA GLY A 178 -15.75 9.74 10.89
C GLY A 178 -16.43 10.76 9.97
N HIS A 179 -15.80 11.10 8.85
CA HIS A 179 -16.39 12.03 7.86
C HIS A 179 -17.69 11.52 7.25
N ILE A 180 -17.77 10.22 6.95
CA ILE A 180 -19.00 9.61 6.42
C ILE A 180 -20.08 9.57 7.49
N MET A 181 -19.76 9.12 8.70
CA MET A 181 -20.71 9.09 9.82
C MET A 181 -21.29 10.47 10.12
N ALA A 182 -20.46 11.52 10.08
CA ALA A 182 -20.92 12.89 10.28
C ALA A 182 -21.91 13.36 9.19
N LEU A 183 -21.71 12.97 7.92
CA LEU A 183 -22.66 13.29 6.84
C LEU A 183 -23.99 12.54 7.01
N ILE A 184 -23.93 11.27 7.42
CA ILE A 184 -25.12 10.45 7.71
C ILE A 184 -25.92 11.07 8.86
N LYS A 185 -25.25 11.41 9.96
CA LYS A 185 -25.85 12.05 11.15
C LYS A 185 -26.45 13.43 10.85
N GLN A 186 -25.92 14.15 9.87
CA GLN A 186 -26.49 15.40 9.36
C GLN A 186 -27.77 15.19 8.51
N GLY A 187 -28.12 13.94 8.20
CA GLY A 187 -29.29 13.61 7.39
C GLY A 187 -29.10 13.87 5.89
N VAL A 188 -27.85 13.83 5.40
CA VAL A 188 -27.56 14.03 3.97
C VAL A 188 -27.92 12.75 3.21
N PRO A 189 -28.88 12.78 2.27
CA PRO A 189 -29.46 11.56 1.70
C PRO A 189 -28.58 10.87 0.66
N ASN A 190 -27.71 11.62 -0.03
CA ASN A 190 -26.79 11.10 -1.02
C ASN A 190 -25.38 11.45 -0.60
N ILE A 191 -24.42 10.53 -0.68
CA ILE A 191 -23.01 10.80 -0.40
C ILE A 191 -22.19 10.38 -1.62
N PHE A 192 -21.38 11.29 -2.15
CA PHE A 192 -20.52 11.05 -3.31
C PHE A 192 -19.06 10.93 -2.87
N TYR A 193 -18.50 9.74 -3.02
CA TYR A 193 -17.09 9.48 -2.77
C TYR A 193 -16.53 8.46 -3.78
N PRO A 194 -15.98 8.90 -4.92
CA PRO A 194 -15.56 8.03 -6.02
C PRO A 194 -14.24 7.30 -5.75
N SER A 195 -14.14 6.09 -6.32
CA SER A 195 -12.97 5.23 -6.36
C SER A 195 -12.05 5.63 -7.53
N VAL A 196 -11.07 6.50 -7.28
CA VAL A 196 -10.24 7.08 -8.35
C VAL A 196 -9.00 6.22 -8.62
N LEU A 197 -9.05 5.39 -9.68
CA LEU A 197 -7.97 4.48 -10.08
C LEU A 197 -6.75 5.23 -10.61
N PHE A 198 -7.00 6.14 -11.54
CA PHE A 198 -6.02 6.89 -12.30
C PHE A 198 -6.29 8.38 -12.08
N GLU A 199 -5.22 9.09 -11.73
CA GLU A 199 -5.22 10.55 -11.66
C GLU A 199 -4.77 11.11 -13.02
N GLN A 200 -4.88 12.42 -13.21
CA GLN A 200 -4.36 13.07 -14.42
C GLN A 200 -2.84 12.92 -14.55
N GLU A 201 -2.37 12.86 -15.79
CA GLU A 201 -0.94 12.86 -16.07
C GLU A 201 -0.35 14.26 -15.92
N GLU A 202 0.50 14.44 -14.90
CA GLU A 202 1.10 15.74 -14.61
C GLU A 202 2.59 15.84 -14.97
N GLN A 203 3.22 14.71 -15.25
CA GLN A 203 4.65 14.63 -15.58
C GLN A 203 4.82 13.73 -16.80
N LYS A 204 5.30 14.31 -17.91
CA LYS A 204 5.37 13.65 -19.22
C LYS A 204 6.22 12.38 -19.26
N ASN A 205 7.24 12.31 -18.38
CA ASN A 205 8.16 11.19 -18.32
C ASN A 205 7.74 10.12 -17.30
N ALA A 206 6.57 10.28 -16.65
CA ALA A 206 6.06 9.27 -15.73
C ALA A 206 5.61 8.03 -16.53
N GLN A 207 5.97 6.84 -16.07
CA GLN A 207 5.54 5.58 -16.68
C GLN A 207 4.06 5.29 -16.41
N ASN A 208 3.47 5.88 -15.37
CA ASN A 208 2.05 5.78 -15.06
C ASN A 208 1.56 6.92 -14.16
N HIS A 209 0.25 6.97 -13.91
CA HIS A 209 -0.44 8.00 -13.14
C HIS A 209 -1.48 7.38 -12.18
N PHE A 210 -1.11 6.31 -11.49
CA PHE A 210 -1.96 5.67 -10.48
C PHE A 210 -2.12 6.55 -9.24
N ASN A 211 -3.30 6.48 -8.62
CA ASN A 211 -3.46 6.79 -7.20
C ASN A 211 -2.94 5.65 -6.32
N CYS A 212 -2.75 5.87 -5.02
CA CYS A 212 -2.38 4.77 -4.12
C CYS A 212 -3.55 3.79 -3.92
N PRO A 213 -3.30 2.50 -3.60
CA PRO A 213 -4.36 1.48 -3.51
C PRO A 213 -5.49 1.85 -2.54
N ILE A 214 -5.17 2.59 -1.48
CA ILE A 214 -6.15 3.11 -0.53
C ILE A 214 -7.06 4.14 -1.21
N VAL A 215 -6.51 5.17 -1.85
CA VAL A 215 -7.30 6.18 -2.58
C VAL A 215 -8.16 5.55 -3.68
N GLN A 216 -7.62 4.52 -4.37
CA GLN A 216 -8.32 3.84 -5.44
C GLN A 216 -9.61 3.15 -4.99
N SER A 217 -9.66 2.65 -3.75
CA SER A 217 -10.63 1.62 -3.37
C SER A 217 -11.21 1.72 -1.96
N TYR A 218 -10.76 2.67 -1.13
CA TYR A 218 -11.32 2.83 0.21
C TYR A 218 -12.83 3.11 0.27
N PRO A 219 -13.47 3.72 -0.76
CA PRO A 219 -14.92 3.80 -0.80
C PRO A 219 -15.62 2.44 -0.64
N GLU A 220 -15.07 1.35 -1.19
CA GLU A 220 -15.61 -0.02 -1.05
C GLU A 220 -15.58 -0.50 0.41
N VAL A 221 -14.53 -0.16 1.15
CA VAL A 221 -14.40 -0.52 2.56
C VAL A 221 -15.47 0.17 3.39
N LEU A 222 -15.71 1.45 3.12
CA LEU A 222 -16.74 2.23 3.83
C LEU A 222 -18.13 1.65 3.56
N LYS A 223 -18.45 1.32 2.30
CA LYS A 223 -19.71 0.66 1.90
C LYS A 223 -20.01 -0.59 2.73
N ASN A 224 -19.00 -1.44 2.94
CA ASN A 224 -19.19 -2.75 3.59
C ASN A 224 -19.09 -2.71 5.11
N ASN A 225 -18.49 -1.67 5.70
CA ASN A 225 -18.25 -1.61 7.14
C ASN A 225 -19.14 -0.62 7.90
N ILE A 226 -19.71 0.38 7.23
CA ILE A 226 -20.69 1.30 7.80
C ILE A 226 -22.09 0.73 7.60
N ASP A 227 -22.77 0.41 8.69
CA ASP A 227 -24.03 -0.34 8.65
C ASP A 227 -25.16 0.49 8.02
N GLU A 228 -25.18 1.80 8.24
CA GLU A 228 -26.16 2.74 7.68
C GLU A 228 -26.09 2.82 6.15
N ILE A 229 -24.89 2.71 5.56
CA ILE A 229 -24.74 2.64 4.10
C ILE A 229 -25.29 1.30 3.61
N ARG A 230 -24.88 0.20 4.23
CA ARG A 230 -25.26 -1.15 3.81
C ARG A 230 -26.78 -1.39 3.92
N GLU A 231 -27.41 -0.84 4.95
CA GLU A 231 -28.85 -0.92 5.19
C GLU A 231 -29.66 0.02 4.28
N GLY A 232 -29.00 0.82 3.43
CA GLY A 232 -29.64 1.70 2.47
C GLY A 232 -30.25 2.95 3.10
N GLN A 233 -29.75 3.39 4.26
CA GLN A 233 -30.22 4.63 4.90
C GLN A 233 -29.77 5.88 4.12
N VAL A 234 -28.68 5.76 3.37
CA VAL A 234 -28.16 6.79 2.46
C VAL A 234 -27.76 6.19 1.11
N ASN A 235 -27.93 6.95 0.04
CA ASN A 235 -27.43 6.58 -1.28
C ASN A 235 -25.93 6.87 -1.33
N TYR A 236 -25.10 5.84 -1.30
CA TYR A 236 -23.64 5.99 -1.31
C TYR A 236 -23.06 5.75 -2.72
N LEU A 237 -22.73 6.84 -3.42
CA LEU A 237 -22.22 6.85 -4.79
C LEU A 237 -20.69 6.83 -4.80
N HIS A 238 -20.11 5.72 -5.26
CA HIS A 238 -18.67 5.49 -5.26
C HIS A 238 -18.14 4.89 -6.59
N PRO A 239 -18.41 5.53 -7.75
CA PRO A 239 -18.01 4.98 -9.04
C PRO A 239 -16.49 4.84 -9.16
N PHE A 240 -16.04 3.86 -9.95
CA PHE A 240 -14.65 3.76 -10.38
C PHE A 240 -14.36 4.78 -11.48
N ILE A 241 -13.35 5.61 -11.26
CA ILE A 241 -13.03 6.76 -12.11
C ILE A 241 -11.58 6.69 -12.61
N ASN A 242 -11.41 7.06 -13.89
CA ASN A 242 -10.13 7.37 -14.50
C ASN A 242 -10.11 8.87 -14.86
N LEU A 243 -9.45 9.70 -14.06
CA LEU A 243 -9.41 11.15 -14.28
C LEU A 243 -8.55 11.56 -15.49
N ALA A 244 -7.72 10.66 -16.02
CA ALA A 244 -7.04 10.88 -17.30
C ALA A 244 -7.97 10.69 -18.52
N ASN A 245 -9.23 10.30 -18.32
CA ASN A 245 -10.23 10.16 -19.38
C ASN A 245 -11.55 10.86 -19.00
N PRO A 246 -11.69 12.18 -19.26
CA PRO A 246 -12.89 12.96 -18.94
C PRO A 246 -14.20 12.39 -19.52
N GLU A 247 -14.16 11.81 -20.73
CA GLU A 247 -15.33 11.17 -21.33
C GLU A 247 -15.78 9.95 -20.51
N GLY A 248 -14.82 9.11 -20.10
CA GLY A 248 -15.07 7.96 -19.22
C GLY A 248 -15.60 8.38 -17.85
N VAL A 249 -15.11 9.49 -17.29
CA VAL A 249 -15.62 10.07 -16.04
C VAL A 249 -17.11 10.40 -16.17
N ALA A 250 -17.50 11.08 -17.25
CA ALA A 250 -18.89 11.44 -17.48
C ALA A 250 -19.81 10.21 -17.61
N VAL A 251 -19.36 9.17 -18.32
CA VAL A 251 -20.09 7.90 -18.45
C VAL A 251 -20.28 7.22 -17.09
N ASN A 252 -19.22 7.12 -16.29
CA ASN A 252 -19.27 6.40 -15.01
C ASN A 252 -20.04 7.18 -13.94
N VAL A 253 -19.94 8.51 -13.90
CA VAL A 253 -20.77 9.36 -13.03
C VAL A 253 -22.24 9.28 -13.42
N HIS A 254 -22.55 9.35 -14.72
CA HIS A 254 -23.92 9.19 -15.22
C HIS A 254 -24.51 7.82 -14.83
N LYS A 255 -23.75 6.73 -15.03
CA LYS A 255 -24.14 5.36 -14.62
C LYS A 255 -24.42 5.28 -13.11
N ALA A 256 -23.55 5.87 -12.28
CA ALA A 256 -23.73 5.88 -10.83
C ALA A 256 -24.97 6.68 -10.37
N LEU A 257 -25.21 7.86 -10.95
CA LEU A 257 -26.37 8.68 -10.61
C LEU A 257 -27.69 8.00 -11.03
N THR A 258 -27.75 7.47 -12.24
CA THR A 258 -28.94 6.81 -12.78
C THR A 258 -29.27 5.50 -12.05
N ALA A 259 -28.25 4.75 -11.59
CA ALA A 259 -28.45 3.56 -10.76
C ALA A 259 -29.14 3.86 -9.42
N GLN A 260 -29.05 5.11 -8.92
CA GLN A 260 -29.73 5.58 -7.72
C GLN A 260 -31.09 6.25 -8.02
N GLY A 261 -31.60 6.11 -9.26
CA GLY A 261 -32.87 6.70 -9.69
C GLY A 261 -32.80 8.21 -9.95
N ILE A 262 -31.61 8.80 -10.00
CA ILE A 262 -31.43 10.23 -10.26
C ILE A 262 -31.45 10.48 -11.78
N SER A 263 -32.45 11.23 -12.25
CA SER A 263 -32.59 11.57 -13.67
C SER A 263 -31.61 12.68 -14.09
N VAL A 264 -30.65 12.31 -14.93
CA VAL A 264 -29.64 13.19 -15.54
C VAL A 264 -29.37 12.72 -16.96
N ASN A 265 -29.13 13.66 -17.88
CA ASN A 265 -28.74 13.31 -19.26
C ASN A 265 -27.23 13.20 -19.36
N LEU A 266 -26.71 12.26 -20.14
CA LEU A 266 -25.26 12.11 -20.33
C LEU A 266 -24.58 13.40 -20.84
N THR A 267 -25.21 14.14 -21.76
CA THR A 267 -24.66 15.42 -22.26
C THR A 267 -24.59 16.50 -21.19
N GLU A 268 -25.54 16.51 -20.25
CA GLU A 268 -25.52 17.41 -19.08
C GLU A 268 -24.34 17.06 -18.16
N VAL A 269 -24.14 15.76 -17.90
CA VAL A 269 -23.01 15.26 -17.10
C VAL A 269 -21.67 15.55 -17.78
N GLN A 270 -21.56 15.38 -19.09
CA GLN A 270 -20.36 15.71 -19.86
C GLN A 270 -19.97 17.18 -19.73
N ALA A 271 -20.94 18.10 -19.86
CA ALA A 271 -20.70 19.53 -19.69
C ALA A 271 -20.25 19.88 -18.27
N ALA A 272 -20.92 19.30 -17.25
CA ALA A 272 -20.57 19.52 -15.84
C ALA A 272 -19.18 18.96 -15.48
N VAL A 273 -18.82 17.79 -16.01
CA VAL A 273 -17.48 17.20 -15.84
C VAL A 273 -16.42 18.09 -16.46
N GLN A 274 -16.63 18.55 -17.70
CA GLN A 274 -15.71 19.43 -18.39
C GLN A 274 -15.46 20.74 -17.60
N HIS A 275 -16.53 21.39 -17.14
CA HIS A 275 -16.40 22.60 -16.33
C HIS A 275 -15.69 22.34 -14.99
N GLY A 276 -15.93 21.18 -14.36
CA GLY A 276 -15.22 20.79 -13.16
C GLY A 276 -13.70 20.59 -13.39
N PHE A 277 -13.28 20.03 -14.53
CA PHE A 277 -11.86 19.92 -14.88
C PHE A 277 -11.23 21.32 -15.07
N GLU A 278 -11.92 22.22 -15.78
CA GLU A 278 -11.46 23.59 -15.97
C GLU A 278 -11.30 24.34 -14.64
N GLU A 279 -12.20 24.14 -13.68
CA GLU A 279 -12.11 24.76 -12.36
C GLU A 279 -10.96 24.18 -11.53
N MET A 280 -10.72 22.87 -11.61
CA MET A 280 -9.57 22.24 -10.98
C MET A 280 -8.24 22.75 -11.55
N ASP A 281 -8.16 22.97 -12.85
CA ASP A 281 -6.97 23.56 -13.49
C ASP A 281 -6.74 25.01 -13.05
N LYS A 282 -7.81 25.82 -12.96
CA LYS A 282 -7.73 27.19 -12.40
C LYS A 282 -7.24 27.19 -10.96
N PHE A 283 -7.71 26.26 -10.14
CA PHE A 283 -7.25 26.10 -8.76
C PHE A 283 -5.75 25.77 -8.69
N LYS A 284 -5.28 24.83 -9.50
CA LYS A 284 -3.85 24.49 -9.57
C LYS A 284 -3.01 25.67 -10.03
N GLU A 285 -3.48 26.41 -11.04
CA GLU A 285 -2.76 27.57 -11.56
C GLU A 285 -2.66 28.72 -10.54
N ASP A 286 -3.72 28.99 -9.77
CA ASP A 286 -3.70 29.96 -8.67
C ASP A 286 -2.60 29.65 -7.63
N LEU A 287 -2.46 28.37 -7.26
CA LEU A 287 -1.41 27.93 -6.33
C LEU A 287 0.00 28.11 -6.91
N ARG A 288 0.19 27.80 -8.20
CA ARG A 288 1.48 27.95 -8.88
C ARG A 288 1.91 29.41 -8.93
N LEU A 289 1.02 30.30 -9.37
CA LEU A 289 1.28 31.74 -9.41
C LEU A 289 1.63 32.28 -8.01
N LYS A 290 0.88 31.86 -6.98
CA LYS A 290 1.16 32.27 -5.59
C LYS A 290 2.53 31.80 -5.10
N ALA A 291 2.95 30.59 -5.48
CA ALA A 291 4.26 30.06 -5.13
C ALA A 291 5.39 30.75 -5.90
N GLU A 292 5.22 31.05 -7.18
CA GLU A 292 6.21 31.78 -7.98
C GLU A 292 6.44 33.21 -7.46
N GLU A 293 5.37 33.93 -7.09
CA GLU A 293 5.46 35.23 -6.42
C GLU A 293 6.31 35.13 -5.14
N LEU A 294 6.05 34.10 -4.32
CA LEU A 294 6.76 33.87 -3.08
C LEU A 294 8.22 33.48 -3.32
N LEU A 295 8.51 32.63 -4.31
CA LEU A 295 9.87 32.26 -4.70
C LEU A 295 10.69 33.47 -5.14
N MET A 296 10.09 34.39 -5.90
CA MET A 296 10.73 35.65 -6.28
C MET A 296 11.08 36.48 -5.03
N GLN A 297 10.14 36.63 -4.10
CA GLN A 297 10.38 37.34 -2.83
C GLN A 297 11.53 36.69 -2.03
N ILE A 298 11.48 35.37 -1.85
CA ILE A 298 12.47 34.60 -1.09
C ILE A 298 13.87 34.83 -1.65
N ASN A 299 14.01 34.78 -2.98
CA ASN A 299 15.30 34.96 -3.64
C ASN A 299 15.81 36.39 -3.58
N LEU A 300 14.95 37.40 -3.76
CA LEU A 300 15.32 38.82 -3.68
C LEU A 300 15.78 39.22 -2.26
N ASN A 301 15.11 38.68 -1.24
CA ASN A 301 15.37 39.03 0.15
C ASN A 301 16.39 38.08 0.83
N ASN A 302 16.86 37.04 0.12
CA ASN A 302 17.69 35.96 0.67
C ASN A 302 17.06 35.29 1.91
N GLU A 303 15.74 35.18 1.92
CA GLU A 303 14.99 34.46 2.96
C GLU A 303 15.09 32.95 2.74
N LYS A 304 14.73 32.14 3.73
CA LYS A 304 14.69 30.68 3.61
C LYS A 304 13.26 30.17 3.62
N ALA A 305 13.01 29.13 2.83
CA ALA A 305 11.74 28.45 2.79
C ALA A 305 11.90 26.93 2.83
N ILE A 306 10.89 26.28 3.37
CA ILE A 306 10.77 24.83 3.36
C ILE A 306 9.63 24.45 2.42
N VAL A 307 9.93 23.54 1.51
CA VAL A 307 8.91 22.81 0.76
C VAL A 307 8.45 21.66 1.65
N LEU A 308 7.23 21.78 2.18
CA LEU A 308 6.59 20.73 2.97
C LEU A 308 5.92 19.77 1.99
N ALA A 309 6.55 18.63 1.80
CA ALA A 309 6.25 17.71 0.72
C ALA A 309 5.53 16.48 1.26
N GLY A 310 4.35 16.16 0.73
CA GLY A 310 3.56 15.05 1.27
C GLY A 310 2.61 14.40 0.26
N ARG A 311 1.40 14.13 0.71
CA ARG A 311 0.23 13.77 -0.10
C ARG A 311 -0.83 14.84 0.07
N PRO A 312 -1.82 14.91 -0.82
CA PRO A 312 -2.89 15.91 -0.70
C PRO A 312 -3.55 15.92 0.69
N TYR A 313 -3.79 14.74 1.28
CA TYR A 313 -4.40 14.62 2.61
C TYR A 313 -3.53 15.08 3.77
N HIS A 314 -2.24 15.36 3.60
CA HIS A 314 -1.44 16.03 4.62
C HIS A 314 -1.81 17.51 4.79
N LEU A 315 -2.74 18.02 3.97
CA LEU A 315 -3.40 19.31 4.14
C LEU A 315 -4.47 19.28 5.24
N ASP A 316 -4.97 18.09 5.60
CA ASP A 316 -5.94 17.92 6.67
C ASP A 316 -5.37 18.44 8.00
N PRO A 317 -6.10 19.29 8.75
CA PRO A 317 -5.59 19.89 9.98
C PRO A 317 -5.27 18.88 11.10
N GLU A 318 -6.01 17.77 11.18
CA GLU A 318 -5.78 16.72 12.17
C GLU A 318 -4.58 15.85 11.77
N ILE A 319 -4.36 15.64 10.47
CA ILE A 319 -3.25 14.82 9.96
C ILE A 319 -1.94 15.64 9.90
N ASN A 320 -2.01 16.92 9.53
CA ASN A 320 -0.86 17.81 9.46
C ASN A 320 -0.27 18.11 10.84
N HIS A 321 -1.06 18.00 11.91
CA HIS A 321 -0.71 18.35 13.28
C HIS A 321 -0.19 19.80 13.48
N GLY A 322 -0.43 20.69 12.52
CA GLY A 322 0.09 22.05 12.53
C GLY A 322 1.61 22.15 12.29
N ILE A 323 2.20 21.16 11.62
CA ILE A 323 3.64 21.16 11.27
C ILE A 323 4.01 22.40 10.45
N ALA A 324 3.15 22.79 9.50
CA ALA A 324 3.37 23.99 8.69
C ALA A 324 3.47 25.27 9.55
N ASP A 325 2.66 25.39 10.60
CA ASP A 325 2.70 26.54 11.52
C ASP A 325 3.97 26.53 12.40
N ILE A 326 4.50 25.37 12.72
CA ILE A 326 5.78 25.28 13.45
C ILE A 326 6.92 25.72 12.54
N ILE A 327 6.90 25.33 11.26
CA ILE A 327 7.92 25.74 10.31
C ILE A 327 7.97 27.27 10.16
N THR A 328 6.82 27.94 10.09
CA THR A 328 6.76 29.41 10.05
C THR A 328 7.27 30.06 11.33
N GLN A 329 6.95 29.49 12.50
CA GLN A 329 7.52 29.93 13.79
C GLN A 329 9.04 29.77 13.87
N GLU A 330 9.60 28.75 13.23
CA GLU A 330 11.05 28.56 13.17
C GLU A 330 11.72 29.53 12.16
N GLY A 331 10.93 30.35 11.44
CA GLY A 331 11.41 31.47 10.63
C GLY A 331 11.47 31.19 9.12
N PHE A 332 10.87 30.09 8.65
CA PHE A 332 10.84 29.72 7.24
C PHE A 332 9.50 30.05 6.59
N HIS A 333 9.50 30.43 5.32
CA HIS A 333 8.27 30.33 4.52
C HIS A 333 7.94 28.87 4.23
N VAL A 334 6.66 28.55 4.00
CA VAL A 334 6.23 27.19 3.65
C VAL A 334 5.60 27.18 2.26
N LEU A 335 6.16 26.35 1.39
CA LEU A 335 5.64 25.98 0.07
C LEU A 335 5.10 24.55 0.13
N THR A 336 4.19 24.18 -0.77
CA THR A 336 3.72 22.79 -0.94
C THR A 336 4.33 22.18 -2.20
N GLU A 337 4.45 20.86 -2.28
CA GLU A 337 5.11 20.20 -3.43
C GLU A 337 4.39 20.47 -4.76
N ASP A 338 3.06 20.45 -4.76
CA ASP A 338 2.23 20.68 -5.94
C ASP A 338 2.36 22.11 -6.48
N SER A 339 2.60 23.08 -5.60
CA SER A 339 2.73 24.50 -5.97
C SER A 339 4.01 24.82 -6.76
N ILE A 340 5.02 23.94 -6.74
CA ILE A 340 6.30 24.15 -7.43
C ILE A 340 6.71 23.01 -8.37
N SER A 341 6.04 21.86 -8.31
CA SER A 341 6.44 20.66 -9.07
C SER A 341 6.46 20.85 -10.59
N HIS A 342 5.73 21.84 -11.14
CA HIS A 342 5.75 22.16 -12.57
C HIS A 342 7.06 22.82 -13.04
N LEU A 343 7.89 23.31 -12.12
CA LEU A 343 9.14 24.01 -12.42
C LEU A 343 10.32 23.07 -12.72
N ALA A 344 10.15 21.76 -12.57
CA ALA A 344 11.16 20.77 -12.93
C ALA A 344 10.55 19.53 -13.55
N GLU A 345 11.22 19.00 -14.57
CA GLU A 345 10.93 17.67 -15.07
C GLU A 345 11.63 16.61 -14.23
N VAL A 346 10.98 15.44 -14.15
CA VAL A 346 11.53 14.25 -13.49
C VAL A 346 12.16 13.35 -14.54
N SER A 347 13.44 13.03 -14.36
CA SER A 347 14.18 12.08 -15.19
C SER A 347 15.29 11.43 -14.37
N GLY A 348 15.88 10.35 -14.87
CA GLY A 348 17.02 9.68 -14.21
C GLY A 348 16.67 9.02 -12.87
N LEU A 349 15.40 8.67 -12.64
CA LEU A 349 15.00 7.94 -11.45
C LEU A 349 15.40 6.47 -11.55
N ARG A 350 15.84 5.90 -10.43
CA ARG A 350 16.04 4.46 -10.28
C ARG A 350 14.70 3.72 -10.21
N VAL A 351 13.73 4.32 -9.54
CA VAL A 351 12.38 3.76 -9.33
C VAL A 351 11.49 3.93 -10.57
N VAL A 352 10.49 3.07 -10.71
CA VAL A 352 9.41 3.23 -11.68
C VAL A 352 8.47 4.34 -11.19
N ASN A 353 8.42 5.44 -11.93
CA ASN A 353 7.59 6.60 -11.61
C ASN A 353 6.16 6.40 -12.11
N GLN A 354 5.31 5.82 -11.26
CA GLN A 354 3.96 5.36 -11.64
C GLN A 354 2.82 6.00 -10.83
N TRP A 355 3.13 6.79 -9.81
CA TRP A 355 2.13 7.37 -8.91
C TRP A 355 2.22 8.89 -8.93
N VAL A 356 1.12 9.58 -9.28
CA VAL A 356 1.11 11.03 -9.54
C VAL A 356 1.68 11.84 -8.38
N TYR A 357 1.20 11.60 -7.17
CA TYR A 357 1.65 12.40 -6.01
C TYR A 357 3.11 12.13 -5.62
N HIS A 358 3.69 10.98 -5.97
CA HIS A 358 5.13 10.73 -5.77
C HIS A 358 5.96 11.34 -6.89
N SER A 359 5.44 11.34 -8.12
CA SER A 359 6.03 12.06 -9.25
C SER A 359 6.19 13.55 -8.93
N ARG A 360 5.17 14.18 -8.31
CA ARG A 360 5.26 15.55 -7.80
C ARG A 360 6.38 15.74 -6.77
N LEU A 361 6.54 14.79 -5.85
CA LEU A 361 7.59 14.84 -4.84
C LEU A 361 8.99 14.80 -5.47
N TYR A 362 9.21 13.93 -6.46
CA TYR A 362 10.48 13.89 -7.19
C TYR A 362 10.74 15.21 -7.93
N ALA A 363 9.72 15.78 -8.56
CA ALA A 363 9.82 17.07 -9.24
C ALA A 363 10.14 18.21 -8.26
N ALA A 364 9.42 18.28 -7.14
CA ALA A 364 9.66 19.27 -6.10
C ALA A 364 11.07 19.14 -5.49
N ALA A 365 11.56 17.92 -5.26
CA ALA A 365 12.93 17.68 -4.80
C ALA A 365 13.97 18.23 -5.80
N ASN A 366 13.76 18.04 -7.11
CA ASN A 366 14.61 18.63 -8.15
C ASN A 366 14.58 20.16 -8.13
N VAL A 367 13.42 20.79 -7.90
CA VAL A 367 13.32 22.25 -7.74
C VAL A 367 14.11 22.72 -6.51
N VAL A 368 13.97 22.03 -5.38
CA VAL A 368 14.70 22.35 -4.15
C VAL A 368 16.22 22.24 -4.35
N CYS A 369 16.68 21.21 -5.06
CA CYS A 369 18.10 21.02 -5.34
C CYS A 369 18.70 22.19 -6.16
N LYS A 370 17.91 22.78 -7.07
CA LYS A 370 18.32 23.91 -7.91
C LYS A 370 18.24 25.27 -7.22
N ASN A 371 17.70 25.36 -6.00
CA ASN A 371 17.54 26.62 -5.28
C ASN A 371 18.21 26.57 -3.89
N LYS A 372 19.21 27.43 -3.68
CA LYS A 372 19.95 27.53 -2.40
C LYS A 372 19.14 28.03 -1.21
N ASN A 373 17.97 28.64 -1.45
CA ASN A 373 17.08 29.18 -0.43
C ASN A 373 15.95 28.23 -0.04
N LEU A 374 15.84 27.09 -0.71
CA LEU A 374 14.85 26.06 -0.41
C LEU A 374 15.49 24.88 0.31
N GLU A 375 14.74 24.37 1.29
CA GLU A 375 14.98 23.09 1.95
C GLU A 375 13.75 22.20 1.81
N LEU A 376 13.91 20.88 1.93
CA LEU A 376 12.82 19.92 1.81
C LEU A 376 12.52 19.29 3.17
N VAL A 377 11.25 19.25 3.54
CA VAL A 377 10.75 18.41 4.64
C VAL A 377 9.68 17.49 4.06
N GLN A 378 9.97 16.19 4.02
CA GLN A 378 9.01 15.19 3.57
C GLN A 378 8.18 14.66 4.75
N LEU A 379 6.86 14.63 4.57
CA LEU A 379 5.92 13.96 5.44
C LEU A 379 5.74 12.50 5.00
N ASN A 380 5.98 11.56 5.92
CA ASN A 380 5.79 10.13 5.73
C ASN A 380 4.69 9.67 6.68
N SER A 381 3.61 9.06 6.19
CA SER A 381 2.54 8.57 7.07
C SER A 381 2.78 7.14 7.52
N PHE A 382 2.56 6.87 8.80
CA PHE A 382 2.48 5.49 9.29
C PHE A 382 1.40 4.71 8.51
N GLY A 383 1.71 3.46 8.16
CA GLY A 383 0.86 2.64 7.29
C GLY A 383 0.89 3.04 5.81
N CYS A 384 1.64 4.07 5.39
CA CYS A 384 1.81 4.42 3.98
C CYS A 384 2.93 3.61 3.33
N GLY A 385 2.56 2.46 2.78
CA GLY A 385 3.53 1.56 2.16
C GLY A 385 4.36 2.16 1.01
N LEU A 386 3.81 3.12 0.26
CA LEU A 386 4.49 3.71 -0.91
C LEU A 386 5.63 4.68 -0.51
N ASP A 387 5.61 5.18 0.72
CA ASP A 387 6.66 6.08 1.23
C ASP A 387 8.02 5.37 1.31
N ALA A 388 8.08 4.05 1.53
CA ALA A 388 9.34 3.30 1.54
C ALA A 388 10.12 3.42 0.23
N VAL A 389 9.43 3.39 -0.91
CA VAL A 389 10.05 3.55 -2.24
C VAL A 389 10.45 5.00 -2.48
N THR A 390 9.61 5.94 -2.04
CA THR A 390 9.72 7.35 -2.41
C THR A 390 10.73 8.08 -1.54
N THR A 391 10.79 7.75 -0.25
CA THR A 391 11.76 8.35 0.69
C THR A 391 13.19 8.04 0.26
N ASP A 392 13.50 6.78 -0.07
CA ASP A 392 14.81 6.38 -0.61
C ASP A 392 15.17 7.17 -1.88
N GLN A 393 14.23 7.29 -2.83
CA GLN A 393 14.51 7.99 -4.09
C GLN A 393 14.66 9.51 -3.91
N VAL A 394 13.86 10.14 -3.06
CA VAL A 394 13.99 11.58 -2.74
C VAL A 394 15.29 11.83 -1.98
N GLU A 395 15.66 10.94 -1.05
CA GLU A 395 16.94 11.00 -0.35
C GLU A 395 18.11 10.97 -1.33
N GLU A 396 18.11 10.05 -2.30
CA GLU A 396 19.11 9.96 -3.36
C GLU A 396 19.22 11.28 -4.15
N ILE A 397 18.10 11.87 -4.58
CA ILE A 397 18.05 13.16 -5.29
C ILE A 397 18.69 14.28 -4.46
N MET A 398 18.28 14.38 -3.19
CA MET A 398 18.74 15.45 -2.29
C MET A 398 20.23 15.29 -1.94
N ARG A 399 20.67 14.08 -1.59
CA ARG A 399 22.07 13.78 -1.27
C ARG A 399 22.99 13.98 -2.48
N GLY A 400 22.53 13.62 -3.68
CA GLY A 400 23.27 13.83 -4.93
C GLY A 400 23.65 15.29 -5.18
N HIS A 401 22.88 16.24 -4.64
CA HIS A 401 23.13 17.68 -4.75
C HIS A 401 23.71 18.29 -3.46
N ASN A 402 24.21 17.46 -2.53
CA ASN A 402 24.69 17.87 -1.21
C ASN A 402 23.64 18.68 -0.42
N LYS A 403 22.34 18.38 -0.59
CA LYS A 403 21.25 19.00 0.18
C LYS A 403 20.90 18.15 1.41
N LEU A 404 20.36 18.81 2.43
CA LEU A 404 19.83 18.12 3.61
C LEU A 404 18.49 17.46 3.28
N TYR A 405 18.33 16.21 3.68
CA TYR A 405 17.06 15.50 3.58
C TYR A 405 16.46 15.30 4.97
N THR A 406 15.26 15.84 5.18
CA THR A 406 14.52 15.72 6.45
C THR A 406 13.20 15.00 6.23
N VAL A 407 12.97 13.93 6.99
CA VAL A 407 11.71 13.18 7.00
C VAL A 407 11.04 13.28 8.35
N LEU A 408 9.73 13.54 8.35
CA LEU A 408 8.89 13.52 9.53
C LEU A 408 7.86 12.40 9.37
N LYS A 409 7.96 11.37 10.21
CA LYS A 409 6.96 10.31 10.28
C LYS A 409 5.77 10.79 11.10
N ILE A 410 4.60 10.81 10.48
CA ILE A 410 3.31 11.23 11.03
C ILE A 410 2.49 9.98 11.33
N ASP A 411 1.84 9.99 12.49
CA ASP A 411 0.87 8.97 12.89
C ASP A 411 -0.36 9.64 13.51
N GLU A 412 -1.32 8.83 13.96
CA GLU A 412 -2.51 9.23 14.72
C GLU A 412 -2.14 9.99 16.02
N GLY A 413 -1.00 9.65 16.62
CA GLY A 413 -0.47 10.36 17.80
C GLY A 413 0.20 11.70 17.46
N SER A 414 -0.21 12.78 18.14
CA SER A 414 0.40 14.11 17.97
C SER A 414 1.64 14.34 18.86
N ASN A 415 2.81 13.82 18.45
CA ASN A 415 4.09 14.10 19.14
C ASN A 415 4.81 15.35 18.58
N MET A 416 4.26 16.53 18.88
CA MET A 416 4.81 17.80 18.39
C MET A 416 6.18 18.16 18.96
N GLY A 417 6.55 17.58 20.11
CA GLY A 417 7.86 17.80 20.71
C GLY A 417 8.99 17.27 19.81
N ALA A 418 8.85 16.02 19.36
CA ALA A 418 9.82 15.40 18.45
C ALA A 418 9.93 16.15 17.12
N VAL A 419 8.80 16.56 16.54
CA VAL A 419 8.77 17.34 15.30
C VAL A 419 9.48 18.68 15.46
N ARG A 420 9.18 19.42 16.54
CA ARG A 420 9.83 20.72 16.82
C ARG A 420 11.34 20.57 16.98
N ILE A 421 11.81 19.52 17.66
CA ILE A 421 13.25 19.24 17.81
C ILE A 421 13.91 19.00 16.44
N ARG A 422 13.29 18.18 15.57
CA ARG A 422 13.82 17.93 14.22
C ARG A 422 13.88 19.20 13.36
N LEU A 423 12.84 20.03 13.39
CA LEU A 423 12.81 21.28 12.64
C LEU A 423 13.84 22.30 13.16
N ARG A 424 14.05 22.38 14.47
CA ARG A 424 15.12 23.20 15.07
C ARG A 424 16.52 22.70 14.69
N SER A 425 16.69 21.38 14.65
CA SER A 425 17.95 20.76 14.22
C SER A 425 18.22 21.07 12.74
N LEU A 426 17.20 21.00 11.89
CA LEU A 426 17.29 21.42 10.49
C LEU A 426 17.69 22.89 10.38
N LYS A 427 17.02 23.79 11.13
CA LYS A 427 17.37 25.22 11.16
C LYS A 427 18.83 25.45 11.52
N ALA A 428 19.31 24.81 12.60
CA ALA A 428 20.70 24.92 13.03
C ALA A 428 21.66 24.41 11.94
N ALA A 429 21.37 23.25 11.35
CA ALA A 429 22.19 22.70 10.26
C ALA A 429 22.24 23.60 9.02
N VAL A 430 21.11 24.21 8.64
CA VAL A 430 21.05 25.18 7.54
C VAL A 430 21.88 26.42 7.85
N SER A 431 21.74 26.98 9.05
CA SER A 431 22.53 28.14 9.48
C SER A 431 24.04 27.85 9.49
N GLU A 432 24.44 26.67 9.94
CA GLU A 432 25.83 26.25 10.00
C GLU A 432 26.43 26.09 8.60
N ARG A 433 25.69 25.46 7.68
CA ARG A 433 26.11 25.35 6.28
C ARG A 433 26.27 26.70 5.60
N VAL A 434 25.39 27.66 5.90
CA VAL A 434 25.51 29.04 5.40
C VAL A 434 26.77 29.71 5.94
N ARG A 435 27.11 29.54 7.23
CA ARG A 435 28.34 30.10 7.83
C ARG A 435 29.61 29.55 7.20
N HIS A 436 29.62 28.26 6.89
CA HIS A 436 30.75 27.59 6.27
C HIS A 436 30.76 27.67 4.74
N ASN A 437 29.86 28.46 4.12
CA ASN A 437 29.72 28.58 2.67
C ASN A 437 29.56 27.21 1.96
N ILE A 438 28.90 26.25 2.61
CA ILE A 438 28.62 24.94 2.02
C ILE A 438 27.36 25.05 1.17
N GLU A 439 27.56 25.28 -0.13
CA GLU A 439 26.48 25.37 -1.10
C GLU A 439 26.03 24.00 -1.61
N ALA A 440 24.83 23.97 -2.21
CA ALA A 440 24.36 22.80 -2.94
C ALA A 440 25.24 22.61 -4.20
N SER A 441 25.54 21.36 -4.53
CA SER A 441 26.26 21.07 -5.77
C SER A 441 25.32 21.32 -6.96
N THR A 442 25.83 22.03 -7.96
CA THR A 442 25.19 22.11 -9.29
C THR A 442 25.61 20.96 -10.20
N GLU A 443 26.62 20.17 -9.80
CA GLU A 443 27.00 18.96 -10.51
C GLU A 443 25.93 17.90 -10.30
N VAL A 444 25.19 17.63 -11.38
CA VAL A 444 24.29 16.49 -11.45
C VAL A 444 25.17 15.26 -11.65
N HIS A 445 25.48 14.54 -10.57
CA HIS A 445 25.89 13.15 -10.74
C HIS A 445 24.66 12.40 -11.24
N GLU A 446 24.73 11.78 -12.43
CA GLU A 446 23.71 10.82 -12.83
C GLU A 446 23.62 9.75 -11.73
N LEU A 447 22.49 9.73 -11.01
CA LEU A 447 22.23 8.75 -9.95
C LEU A 447 22.19 7.32 -10.51
N VAL A 448 21.99 7.19 -11.81
CA VAL A 448 21.89 5.92 -12.51
C VAL A 448 23.29 5.48 -12.93
N GLN A 449 23.94 4.66 -12.10
CA GLN A 449 24.98 3.77 -12.60
C GLN A 449 24.40 2.96 -13.79
N GLU A 450 25.13 2.86 -14.90
CA GLU A 450 24.72 2.00 -16.02
C GLU A 450 24.45 0.58 -15.49
N THR A 451 23.18 0.19 -15.45
CA THR A 451 22.82 -1.13 -14.94
C THR A 451 23.24 -2.20 -15.95
N PRO A 452 23.93 -3.26 -15.50
CA PRO A 452 24.42 -4.31 -16.39
C PRO A 452 23.25 -4.99 -17.10
N ALA A 453 23.30 -5.01 -18.44
CA ALA A 453 22.25 -5.61 -19.25
C ALA A 453 22.43 -7.13 -19.35
N PHE A 454 21.37 -7.90 -19.12
CA PHE A 454 21.41 -9.34 -19.37
C PHE A 454 21.42 -9.62 -20.88
N THR A 455 22.55 -10.09 -21.43
CA THR A 455 22.74 -10.29 -22.86
C THR A 455 22.42 -11.71 -23.33
N LYS A 456 22.35 -11.92 -24.65
CA LYS A 456 22.15 -13.27 -25.24
C LYS A 456 23.32 -14.22 -24.96
N GLU A 457 24.53 -13.70 -24.76
CA GLU A 457 25.68 -14.51 -24.40
C GLU A 457 25.59 -14.96 -22.94
N MET A 458 25.19 -14.03 -22.06
CA MET A 458 24.90 -14.32 -20.65
C MET A 458 23.81 -15.38 -20.52
N ALA A 459 22.77 -15.35 -21.37
CA ALA A 459 21.72 -16.38 -21.38
C ALA A 459 22.23 -17.83 -21.57
N LYS A 460 23.42 -18.01 -22.17
CA LYS A 460 24.03 -19.34 -22.37
C LYS A 460 25.04 -19.73 -21.29
N LYS A 461 25.59 -18.75 -20.56
CA LYS A 461 26.73 -18.94 -19.63
C LYS A 461 26.34 -18.73 -18.17
N HIS A 462 25.48 -17.74 -17.91
CA HIS A 462 25.19 -17.34 -16.55
C HIS A 462 24.28 -18.35 -15.85
N THR A 463 24.54 -18.53 -14.56
CA THR A 463 23.57 -19.09 -13.62
C THR A 463 22.55 -18.01 -13.27
N LEU A 464 21.27 -18.36 -13.33
CA LEU A 464 20.14 -17.48 -13.05
C LEU A 464 19.52 -17.87 -11.70
N LEU A 465 19.72 -17.07 -10.67
CA LEU A 465 19.15 -17.33 -9.34
C LEU A 465 17.70 -16.87 -9.29
N LEU A 466 16.80 -17.78 -8.94
CA LEU A 466 15.36 -17.52 -8.80
C LEU A 466 14.96 -17.73 -7.34
N PRO A 467 14.39 -16.72 -6.65
CA PRO A 467 13.88 -16.86 -5.29
C PRO A 467 12.80 -17.93 -5.18
N MET A 468 12.66 -18.51 -3.98
CA MET A 468 11.63 -19.50 -3.72
C MET A 468 10.28 -18.80 -3.48
N LEU A 469 9.33 -19.06 -4.36
CA LEU A 469 7.92 -18.71 -4.24
C LEU A 469 7.10 -19.89 -3.70
N SER A 470 7.25 -21.07 -4.29
CA SER A 470 6.48 -22.26 -3.95
C SER A 470 7.28 -23.53 -4.23
N PRO A 471 7.72 -24.25 -3.19
CA PRO A 471 8.51 -25.48 -3.36
C PRO A 471 7.83 -26.50 -4.29
N ILE A 472 6.52 -26.76 -4.12
CA ILE A 472 5.78 -27.76 -4.89
C ILE A 472 5.64 -27.42 -6.38
N HIS A 473 5.75 -26.13 -6.75
CA HIS A 473 5.73 -25.68 -8.14
C HIS A 473 7.14 -25.52 -8.72
N GLN A 474 8.15 -25.30 -7.90
CA GLN A 474 9.50 -24.98 -8.36
C GLN A 474 10.44 -26.18 -8.40
N GLU A 475 10.46 -27.00 -7.35
CA GLU A 475 11.42 -28.10 -7.19
C GLU A 475 11.10 -29.25 -8.15
N GLY A 476 11.90 -29.39 -9.21
CA GLY A 476 11.70 -30.44 -10.24
C GLY A 476 10.63 -30.15 -11.29
N LEU A 477 10.06 -28.94 -11.31
CA LEU A 477 9.05 -28.51 -12.28
C LEU A 477 9.45 -27.21 -13.00
N LEU A 478 9.32 -26.04 -12.36
CA LEU A 478 9.67 -24.77 -13.03
C LEU A 478 11.16 -24.67 -13.36
N ASP A 479 12.04 -25.14 -12.46
CA ASP A 479 13.48 -25.26 -12.72
C ASP A 479 13.78 -26.05 -14.01
N THR A 480 13.05 -27.15 -14.19
CA THR A 480 13.14 -28.09 -15.30
C THR A 480 12.58 -27.47 -16.58
N ALA A 481 11.50 -26.69 -16.47
CA ALA A 481 10.95 -25.94 -17.59
C ALA A 481 11.95 -24.91 -18.16
N PHE A 482 12.66 -24.20 -17.28
CA PHE A 482 13.72 -23.26 -17.68
C PHE A 482 14.94 -23.97 -18.25
N ALA A 483 15.40 -25.06 -17.61
CA ALA A 483 16.52 -25.87 -18.08
C ALA A 483 16.26 -26.44 -19.48
N ALA A 484 15.07 -27.00 -19.71
CA ALA A 484 14.65 -27.51 -21.02
C ALA A 484 14.48 -26.42 -22.09
N ALA A 485 14.32 -25.16 -21.69
CA ALA A 485 14.33 -23.99 -22.57
C ALA A 485 15.74 -23.41 -22.81
N GLY A 486 16.78 -23.99 -22.20
CA GLY A 486 18.18 -23.60 -22.39
C GLY A 486 18.69 -22.54 -21.43
N TYR A 487 18.01 -22.32 -20.30
CA TYR A 487 18.46 -21.40 -19.24
C TYR A 487 18.93 -22.18 -18.01
N ASN A 488 20.11 -21.87 -17.48
CA ASN A 488 20.61 -22.45 -16.24
C ASN A 488 20.00 -21.74 -15.03
N VAL A 489 18.80 -22.14 -14.62
CA VAL A 489 18.09 -21.54 -13.47
C VAL A 489 18.27 -22.38 -12.23
N VAL A 490 18.61 -21.73 -11.11
CA VAL A 490 18.68 -22.33 -9.78
C VAL A 490 17.59 -21.70 -8.92
N SER A 491 16.59 -22.50 -8.54
CA SER A 491 15.64 -22.12 -7.49
C SER A 491 16.37 -22.12 -6.16
N LEU A 492 16.40 -20.98 -5.48
CA LEU A 492 17.05 -20.84 -4.18
C LEU A 492 16.33 -21.68 -3.13
N PRO A 493 17.05 -22.25 -2.14
CA PRO A 493 16.41 -23.01 -1.07
C PRO A 493 15.62 -22.08 -0.13
N GLU A 494 14.67 -22.67 0.59
CA GLU A 494 14.00 -22.03 1.72
C GLU A 494 15.04 -21.67 2.81
N SER A 495 14.94 -20.48 3.40
CA SER A 495 15.92 -19.96 4.36
C SER A 495 15.31 -18.97 5.35
N ASN A 496 15.41 -19.29 6.64
CA ASN A 496 14.96 -18.40 7.72
C ASN A 496 15.95 -17.25 8.00
N THR A 497 17.17 -17.29 7.45
CA THR A 497 18.18 -16.22 7.63
C THR A 497 18.05 -15.10 6.61
N SER A 498 17.34 -15.34 5.50
CA SER A 498 17.16 -14.36 4.41
C SER A 498 16.48 -13.08 4.86
N VAL A 499 15.55 -13.14 5.81
CA VAL A 499 14.86 -11.95 6.36
C VAL A 499 15.86 -10.98 6.98
N ASN A 500 16.78 -11.48 7.80
CA ASN A 500 17.81 -10.67 8.45
C ASN A 500 18.77 -10.05 7.44
N ASN A 501 19.02 -10.72 6.31
CA ASN A 501 19.85 -10.16 5.25
C ASN A 501 19.11 -9.07 4.47
N GLY A 502 17.84 -9.29 4.15
CA GLY A 502 16.97 -8.29 3.52
C GLY A 502 16.89 -6.98 4.31
N LEU A 503 16.71 -7.06 5.64
CA LEU A 503 16.64 -5.89 6.53
C LEU A 503 17.89 -5.00 6.55
N LYS A 504 19.05 -5.50 6.09
CA LYS A 504 20.28 -4.70 5.98
C LYS A 504 20.29 -3.76 4.77
N PHE A 505 19.60 -4.14 3.70
CA PHE A 505 19.72 -3.50 2.38
C PHE A 505 18.41 -2.96 1.83
N VAL A 506 17.28 -3.38 2.38
CA VAL A 506 15.94 -2.94 1.98
C VAL A 506 15.35 -2.06 3.08
N ASN A 507 14.71 -0.96 2.71
CA ASN A 507 14.03 -0.07 3.67
C ASN A 507 13.00 -0.86 4.49
N ASN A 508 13.05 -0.74 5.82
CA ASN A 508 12.19 -1.48 6.76
C ASN A 508 10.68 -1.23 6.57
N ASP A 509 10.28 -0.08 6.01
CA ASP A 509 8.86 0.21 5.71
C ASP A 509 8.42 -0.43 4.35
N SER A 510 9.33 -1.14 3.65
CA SER A 510 9.01 -1.93 2.46
C SER A 510 8.14 -3.14 2.81
N CYS A 511 7.44 -3.68 1.82
CA CYS A 511 6.60 -4.86 2.03
C CYS A 511 7.46 -6.11 2.31
N TYR A 512 7.00 -6.91 3.27
CA TYR A 512 7.68 -8.12 3.73
C TYR A 512 8.13 -9.07 2.58
N PRO A 513 7.33 -9.31 1.53
CA PRO A 513 7.79 -10.11 0.38
C PRO A 513 9.02 -9.56 -0.34
N ALA A 514 9.16 -8.23 -0.44
CA ALA A 514 10.35 -7.64 -1.03
C ALA A 514 11.59 -7.91 -0.17
N ILE A 515 11.46 -7.80 1.16
CA ILE A 515 12.55 -8.04 2.12
C ILE A 515 13.04 -9.49 2.00
N ILE A 516 12.13 -10.47 1.99
CA ILE A 516 12.47 -11.89 1.87
C ILE A 516 13.13 -12.18 0.51
N THR A 517 12.47 -11.80 -0.58
CA THR A 517 12.90 -12.15 -1.94
C THR A 517 14.27 -11.56 -2.26
N ILE A 518 14.48 -10.28 -1.92
CA ILE A 518 15.78 -9.61 -2.09
C ILE A 518 16.82 -10.20 -1.13
N GLY A 519 16.42 -10.49 0.11
CA GLY A 519 17.28 -11.12 1.11
C GLY A 519 17.83 -12.47 0.66
N GLN A 520 16.99 -13.34 0.09
CA GLN A 520 17.38 -14.64 -0.48
C GLN A 520 18.43 -14.47 -1.59
N LEU A 521 18.21 -13.53 -2.51
CA LEU A 521 19.16 -13.27 -3.60
C LEU A 521 20.51 -12.77 -3.09
N ILE A 522 20.52 -11.81 -2.16
CA ILE A 522 21.77 -11.27 -1.61
C ILE A 522 22.50 -12.32 -0.77
N GLU A 523 21.77 -13.12 0.01
CA GLU A 523 22.34 -14.21 0.79
C GLU A 523 23.02 -15.25 -0.12
N ALA A 524 22.36 -15.63 -1.22
CA ALA A 524 22.95 -16.54 -2.20
C ALA A 524 24.21 -15.96 -2.85
N LEU A 525 24.23 -14.67 -3.19
CA LEU A 525 25.44 -14.03 -3.74
C LEU A 525 26.57 -13.92 -2.70
N GLN A 526 26.25 -13.83 -1.42
CA GLN A 526 27.22 -13.78 -0.32
C GLN A 526 27.73 -15.16 0.13
N SER A 527 27.12 -16.25 -0.30
CA SER A 527 27.47 -17.60 0.16
C SER A 527 28.86 -18.06 -0.31
N GLY A 528 29.36 -17.49 -1.42
CA GLY A 528 30.59 -17.93 -2.07
C GLY A 528 30.43 -19.15 -2.98
N GLU A 529 29.21 -19.66 -3.15
CA GLU A 529 28.91 -20.83 -4.00
C GLU A 529 28.84 -20.49 -5.50
N TYR A 530 28.67 -19.21 -5.84
CA TYR A 530 28.44 -18.75 -7.21
C TYR A 530 29.57 -17.86 -7.71
N ASP A 531 29.91 -18.02 -9.00
CA ASP A 531 30.79 -17.10 -9.71
C ASP A 531 30.02 -15.83 -10.08
N LEU A 532 30.30 -14.74 -9.38
CA LEU A 532 29.56 -13.47 -9.49
C LEU A 532 29.66 -12.84 -10.89
N ASP A 533 30.73 -13.10 -11.65
CA ASP A 533 30.88 -12.59 -13.02
C ASP A 533 30.09 -13.41 -14.05
N ASN A 534 29.67 -14.63 -13.68
CA ASN A 534 28.82 -15.50 -14.48
C ASN A 534 27.50 -15.80 -13.76
N THR A 535 27.01 -14.89 -12.92
CA THR A 535 25.75 -15.03 -12.20
C THR A 535 24.84 -13.84 -12.48
N SER A 536 23.55 -14.13 -12.65
CA SER A 536 22.47 -13.16 -12.78
C SER A 536 21.34 -13.54 -11.84
N VAL A 537 20.50 -12.58 -11.48
CA VAL A 537 19.33 -12.83 -10.63
C VAL A 537 18.03 -12.62 -11.41
N MET A 538 17.01 -13.41 -11.07
CA MET A 538 15.67 -13.34 -11.63
C MET A 538 14.68 -12.94 -10.54
N MET A 539 13.69 -12.13 -10.90
CA MET A 539 12.59 -11.83 -9.99
C MET A 539 11.29 -11.60 -10.75
N THR A 540 10.20 -12.15 -10.22
CA THR A 540 8.85 -11.88 -10.71
C THR A 540 8.42 -10.46 -10.32
N GLN A 541 7.68 -9.81 -11.21
CA GLN A 541 7.22 -8.44 -10.97
C GLN A 541 5.78 -8.32 -11.40
N THR A 542 4.87 -8.15 -10.44
CA THR A 542 3.48 -7.81 -10.75
C THR A 542 3.40 -6.33 -11.12
N GLY A 543 2.70 -6.03 -12.22
CA GLY A 543 2.47 -4.66 -12.66
C GLY A 543 1.29 -4.00 -11.93
N GLY A 544 1.06 -2.72 -12.22
CA GLY A 544 -0.08 -1.95 -11.68
C GLY A 544 0.29 -1.04 -10.51
N GLY A 545 -0.70 -0.57 -9.75
CA GLY A 545 -0.53 0.45 -8.70
C GLY A 545 0.16 -0.03 -7.42
N CYS A 546 0.66 -1.27 -7.37
CA CYS A 546 1.28 -1.89 -6.20
C CYS A 546 2.77 -1.52 -6.09
N ARG A 547 3.33 -1.69 -4.88
CA ARG A 547 4.78 -1.61 -4.64
C ARG A 547 5.58 -2.66 -5.41
N ALA A 548 4.96 -3.78 -5.75
CA ALA A 548 5.57 -4.87 -6.52
C ALA A 548 6.18 -4.40 -7.84
N THR A 549 5.58 -3.40 -8.51
CA THR A 549 6.16 -2.76 -9.70
C THR A 549 7.53 -2.12 -9.44
N ASN A 550 7.90 -1.84 -8.18
CA ASN A 550 9.20 -1.27 -7.81
C ASN A 550 10.17 -2.27 -7.17
N TYR A 551 9.86 -3.58 -7.13
CA TYR A 551 10.78 -4.57 -6.57
C TYR A 551 12.11 -4.62 -7.32
N ILE A 552 12.11 -4.58 -8.65
CA ILE A 552 13.35 -4.59 -9.45
C ILE A 552 14.25 -3.39 -9.13
N PRO A 553 13.75 -2.14 -9.12
CA PRO A 553 14.50 -0.99 -8.62
C PRO A 553 15.04 -1.12 -7.19
N LEU A 554 14.28 -1.72 -6.27
CA LEU A 554 14.70 -1.96 -4.89
C LEU A 554 15.85 -2.99 -4.85
N LEU A 555 15.70 -4.10 -5.58
CA LEU A 555 16.74 -5.13 -5.72
C LEU A 555 18.03 -4.53 -6.28
N ARG A 556 17.96 -3.70 -7.32
CA ARG A 556 19.15 -3.05 -7.90
C ARG A 556 19.90 -2.20 -6.87
N LYS A 557 19.18 -1.38 -6.09
CA LYS A 557 19.79 -0.60 -5.01
C LYS A 557 20.44 -1.52 -3.98
N ALA A 558 19.73 -2.55 -3.55
CA ALA A 558 20.21 -3.50 -2.55
C ALA A 558 21.46 -4.27 -3.03
N LEU A 559 21.54 -4.62 -4.32
CA LEU A 559 22.74 -5.21 -4.93
C LEU A 559 23.94 -4.24 -4.90
N ILE A 560 23.74 -2.98 -5.26
CA ILE A 560 24.80 -1.95 -5.21
C ILE A 560 25.31 -1.79 -3.77
N ASP A 561 24.39 -1.62 -2.82
CA ASP A 561 24.71 -1.45 -1.39
C ASP A 561 25.40 -2.69 -0.79
N ALA A 562 25.08 -3.89 -1.29
CA ALA A 562 25.70 -5.15 -0.90
C ALA A 562 27.06 -5.42 -1.59
N GLY A 563 27.48 -4.59 -2.54
CA GLY A 563 28.76 -4.73 -3.24
C GLY A 563 28.71 -5.58 -4.52
N PHE A 564 27.53 -5.76 -5.12
CA PHE A 564 27.30 -6.53 -6.34
C PHE A 564 26.74 -5.70 -7.53
N PRO A 565 27.29 -4.50 -7.84
CA PRO A 565 26.75 -3.64 -8.90
C PRO A 565 26.80 -4.27 -10.30
N GLN A 566 27.66 -5.27 -10.51
CA GLN A 566 27.87 -5.95 -11.79
C GLN A 566 26.82 -7.02 -12.12
N VAL A 567 26.02 -7.47 -11.14
CA VAL A 567 25.08 -8.59 -11.31
C VAL A 567 23.83 -8.14 -12.09
N PRO A 568 23.54 -8.71 -13.27
CA PRO A 568 22.34 -8.38 -14.04
C PRO A 568 21.05 -8.86 -13.36
N VAL A 569 19.98 -8.07 -13.52
CA VAL A 569 18.63 -8.41 -13.02
C VAL A 569 17.69 -8.65 -14.20
N VAL A 570 17.11 -9.85 -14.25
CA VAL A 570 16.12 -10.31 -15.24
C VAL A 570 14.71 -10.20 -14.64
N SER A 571 13.84 -9.39 -15.26
CA SER A 571 12.44 -9.29 -14.84
C SER A 571 11.60 -10.38 -15.49
N LEU A 572 10.88 -11.15 -14.67
CA LEU A 572 9.84 -12.08 -15.11
C LEU A 572 8.47 -11.37 -15.08
N SER A 573 8.18 -10.59 -16.12
CA SER A 573 6.88 -9.94 -16.28
C SER A 573 6.46 -9.80 -17.76
N MET A 574 5.16 -9.66 -18.02
CA MET A 574 4.62 -9.43 -19.37
C MET A 574 4.35 -7.95 -19.70
N GLY A 575 4.68 -7.01 -18.80
CA GLY A 575 4.35 -5.59 -18.97
C GLY A 575 5.39 -4.59 -18.44
N ASN A 576 6.21 -4.98 -17.47
CA ASN A 576 7.33 -4.18 -16.96
C ASN A 576 8.64 -4.67 -17.60
N GLN A 577 9.56 -3.75 -17.87
CA GLN A 577 10.87 -4.05 -18.45
C GLN A 577 11.95 -4.01 -17.37
N GLY A 578 12.75 -5.06 -17.25
CA GLY A 578 14.03 -5.08 -16.55
C GLY A 578 15.20 -4.88 -17.53
N THR A 579 16.31 -5.59 -17.32
CA THR A 579 17.50 -5.49 -18.22
C THR A 579 17.57 -6.58 -19.29
N GLU A 580 16.51 -7.36 -19.46
CA GLU A 580 16.48 -8.67 -20.12
C GLU A 580 16.53 -8.69 -21.66
N LYS A 581 17.54 -8.06 -22.28
CA LYS A 581 17.76 -8.14 -23.74
C LYS A 581 18.05 -9.57 -24.24
N GLY A 582 18.58 -10.43 -23.35
CA GLY A 582 18.96 -11.81 -23.61
C GLY A 582 17.90 -12.86 -23.31
N PHE A 583 16.87 -12.54 -22.52
CA PHE A 583 15.83 -13.48 -22.13
C PHE A 583 14.58 -13.32 -23.01
N LYS A 584 13.96 -14.43 -23.40
CA LYS A 584 12.75 -14.41 -24.23
C LYS A 584 11.74 -15.46 -23.78
N PHE A 585 10.48 -15.03 -23.66
CA PHE A 585 9.33 -15.91 -23.58
C PHE A 585 9.05 -16.54 -24.95
N THR A 586 9.64 -17.70 -25.19
CA THR A 586 9.36 -18.49 -26.39
C THR A 586 8.10 -19.35 -26.19
N VAL A 587 7.39 -19.69 -27.26
CA VAL A 587 6.22 -20.59 -27.17
C VAL A 587 6.58 -21.90 -26.46
N PRO A 588 7.71 -22.59 -26.76
CA PRO A 588 8.09 -23.78 -26.03
C PRO A 588 8.33 -23.55 -24.53
N LEU A 589 8.95 -22.44 -24.13
CA LEU A 589 9.11 -22.11 -22.70
C LEU A 589 7.74 -21.87 -22.05
N LEU A 590 6.86 -21.10 -22.68
CA LEU A 590 5.52 -20.82 -22.16
C LEU A 590 4.69 -22.10 -22.01
N THR A 591 4.74 -23.03 -22.98
CA THR A 591 4.06 -24.31 -22.87
C THR A 591 4.59 -25.15 -21.70
N ARG A 592 5.91 -25.23 -21.53
CA ARG A 592 6.52 -25.96 -20.41
C ARG A 592 6.22 -25.34 -19.07
N PHE A 593 6.28 -24.02 -18.99
CA PHE A 593 5.93 -23.25 -17.80
C PHE A 593 4.48 -23.51 -17.39
N MET A 594 3.53 -23.47 -18.35
CA MET A 594 2.13 -23.78 -18.09
C MET A 594 1.92 -25.22 -17.61
N ILE A 595 2.61 -26.19 -18.21
CA ILE A 595 2.55 -27.60 -17.79
C ILE A 595 3.10 -27.76 -16.37
N ALA A 596 4.23 -27.11 -16.05
CA ALA A 596 4.85 -27.14 -14.73
C ALA A 596 3.92 -26.55 -13.65
N VAL A 597 3.33 -25.38 -13.92
CA VAL A 597 2.36 -24.75 -12.99
C VAL A 597 1.17 -25.66 -12.73
N LEU A 598 0.54 -26.19 -13.78
CA LEU A 598 -0.63 -27.06 -13.61
C LEU A 598 -0.31 -28.41 -12.94
N TYR A 599 0.91 -28.94 -13.10
CA TYR A 599 1.37 -30.08 -12.29
C TYR A 599 1.46 -29.71 -10.82
N GLY A 600 2.06 -28.56 -10.51
CA GLY A 600 2.17 -28.05 -9.14
C GLY A 600 0.79 -27.84 -8.50
N ASP A 601 -0.14 -27.19 -9.21
CA ASP A 601 -1.52 -26.98 -8.76
C ASP A 601 -2.22 -28.30 -8.46
N LEU A 602 -2.07 -29.30 -9.34
CA LEU A 602 -2.65 -30.62 -9.12
C LEU A 602 -2.01 -31.31 -7.90
N PHE A 603 -0.67 -31.26 -7.78
CA PHE A 603 0.03 -31.87 -6.65
C PHE A 603 -0.36 -31.22 -5.34
N GLU A 604 -0.46 -29.89 -5.29
CA GLU A 604 -0.92 -29.16 -4.12
C GLU A 604 -2.29 -29.66 -3.66
N ARG A 605 -3.23 -29.74 -4.61
CA ARG A 605 -4.59 -30.22 -4.37
C ARG A 605 -4.64 -31.66 -3.86
N VAL A 606 -3.97 -32.59 -4.52
CA VAL A 606 -4.08 -34.01 -4.17
C VAL A 606 -3.26 -34.38 -2.93
N VAL A 607 -2.08 -33.77 -2.74
CA VAL A 607 -1.22 -34.03 -1.59
C VAL A 607 -1.86 -33.48 -0.32
N TYR A 608 -2.28 -32.21 -0.30
CA TYR A 608 -2.82 -31.60 0.92
C TYR A 608 -4.19 -32.18 1.31
N ARG A 609 -4.96 -32.68 0.34
CA ARG A 609 -6.22 -33.38 0.61
C ARG A 609 -6.03 -34.80 1.15
N THR A 610 -4.92 -35.48 0.84
CA THR A 610 -4.72 -36.89 1.20
C THR A 610 -3.73 -37.11 2.34
N ARG A 611 -2.63 -36.35 2.41
CA ARG A 611 -1.58 -36.48 3.43
C ARG A 611 -2.10 -36.42 4.86
N PRO A 612 -3.03 -35.52 5.24
CA PRO A 612 -3.54 -35.49 6.61
C PRO A 612 -4.28 -36.75 7.03
N TYR A 613 -4.65 -37.62 6.10
CA TYR A 613 -5.44 -38.83 6.34
C TYR A 613 -4.69 -40.11 5.98
N GLU A 614 -3.38 -40.06 5.70
CA GLU A 614 -2.66 -41.25 5.24
C GLU A 614 -2.67 -42.38 6.28
N ALA A 615 -3.00 -43.60 5.84
CA ALA A 615 -3.03 -44.75 6.74
C ALA A 615 -1.62 -45.24 7.11
N THR A 616 -0.67 -45.08 6.19
CA THR A 616 0.76 -45.31 6.41
C THR A 616 1.49 -43.99 6.23
N GLU A 617 2.18 -43.55 7.28
CA GLU A 617 2.95 -42.30 7.29
C GLU A 617 3.97 -42.29 6.13
N GLY A 618 3.99 -41.21 5.36
CA GLY A 618 4.87 -41.02 4.20
C GLY A 618 4.35 -41.59 2.87
N SER A 619 3.29 -42.40 2.86
CA SER A 619 2.77 -43.03 1.64
C SER A 619 2.32 -42.02 0.57
N VAL A 620 1.73 -40.89 1.00
CA VAL A 620 1.32 -39.81 0.09
C VAL A 620 2.54 -39.11 -0.51
N ASN A 621 3.58 -38.89 0.29
CA ASN A 621 4.83 -38.26 -0.16
C ASN A 621 5.60 -39.16 -1.14
N GLU A 622 5.61 -40.47 -0.93
CA GLU A 622 6.21 -41.43 -1.87
C GLU A 622 5.46 -41.43 -3.22
N LEU A 623 4.13 -41.42 -3.18
CA LEU A 623 3.32 -41.34 -4.40
C LEU A 623 3.55 -40.02 -5.15
N HIS A 624 3.64 -38.91 -4.41
CA HIS A 624 4.00 -37.61 -4.97
C HIS A 624 5.38 -37.66 -5.64
N ALA A 625 6.42 -38.13 -4.96
CA ALA A 625 7.77 -38.23 -5.50
C ALA A 625 7.83 -39.10 -6.78
N LYS A 626 7.13 -40.23 -6.80
CA LYS A 626 6.97 -41.08 -7.99
C LYS A 626 6.36 -40.33 -9.18
N TRP A 627 5.35 -39.49 -8.94
CA TRP A 627 4.70 -38.72 -9.99
C TRP A 627 5.47 -37.47 -10.39
N LEU A 628 6.17 -36.83 -9.47
CA LEU A 628 7.07 -35.71 -9.74
C LEU A 628 8.15 -36.10 -10.74
N GLU A 629 8.77 -37.27 -10.59
CA GLU A 629 9.76 -37.78 -11.55
C GLU A 629 9.21 -37.99 -12.96
N LYS A 630 7.93 -38.36 -13.09
CA LYS A 630 7.26 -38.47 -14.40
C LYS A 630 6.86 -37.09 -14.93
N ALA A 631 6.42 -36.19 -14.05
CA ALA A 631 6.07 -34.82 -14.39
C ALA A 631 7.29 -34.07 -14.93
N ARG A 632 8.46 -34.21 -14.29
CA ARG A 632 9.75 -33.66 -14.74
C ARG A 632 10.03 -34.00 -16.21
N LYS A 633 9.94 -35.29 -16.57
CA LYS A 633 10.13 -35.75 -17.96
C LYS A 633 9.10 -35.17 -18.94
N ASN A 634 7.85 -34.98 -18.50
CA ASN A 634 6.82 -34.37 -19.33
C ASN A 634 7.00 -32.85 -19.49
N VAL A 635 7.45 -32.17 -18.44
CA VAL A 635 7.84 -30.75 -18.49
C VAL A 635 8.99 -30.56 -19.47
N GLU A 636 10.01 -31.42 -19.47
CA GLU A 636 11.10 -31.37 -20.45
C GLU A 636 10.59 -31.51 -21.89
N SER A 637 9.71 -32.48 -22.14
CA SER A 637 9.16 -32.74 -23.48
C SER A 637 8.14 -31.68 -23.93
N GLY A 638 7.43 -31.03 -22.99
CA GLY A 638 6.34 -30.11 -23.27
C GLY A 638 5.11 -30.77 -23.90
N SER A 639 4.97 -32.09 -23.79
CA SER A 639 3.90 -32.84 -24.47
C SER A 639 2.56 -32.71 -23.76
N ILE A 640 1.64 -31.93 -24.35
CA ILE A 640 0.26 -31.74 -23.83
C ILE A 640 -0.53 -33.06 -23.81
N PHE A 641 -0.27 -33.98 -24.73
CA PHE A 641 -0.96 -35.28 -24.74
C PHE A 641 -0.56 -36.13 -23.53
N GLU A 642 0.74 -36.21 -23.25
CA GLU A 642 1.25 -36.93 -22.09
C GLU A 642 0.82 -36.25 -20.79
N PHE A 643 0.86 -34.91 -20.74
CA PHE A 643 0.32 -34.11 -19.64
C PHE A 643 -1.12 -34.54 -19.31
N ASN A 644 -2.02 -34.51 -20.31
CA ASN A 644 -3.41 -34.89 -20.14
C ASN A 644 -3.61 -36.34 -19.67
N ARG A 645 -2.74 -37.26 -20.10
CA ARG A 645 -2.76 -38.65 -19.65
C ARG A 645 -2.30 -38.76 -18.19
N ASN A 646 -1.27 -38.03 -17.82
CA ASN A 646 -0.70 -38.03 -16.47
C ASN A 646 -1.68 -37.40 -15.47
N MET A 647 -2.33 -36.28 -15.79
CA MET A 647 -3.36 -35.65 -14.94
C MET A 647 -4.43 -36.65 -14.48
N LYS A 648 -5.01 -37.39 -15.43
CA LYS A 648 -6.04 -38.40 -15.14
C LYS A 648 -5.53 -39.53 -14.24
N LYS A 649 -4.28 -39.97 -14.46
CA LYS A 649 -3.68 -41.07 -13.69
C LYS A 649 -3.28 -40.63 -12.29
N ILE A 650 -2.79 -39.41 -12.13
CA ILE A 650 -2.49 -38.82 -10.81
C ILE A 650 -3.78 -38.78 -9.99
N VAL A 651 -4.83 -38.14 -10.51
CA VAL A 651 -6.13 -38.07 -9.82
C VAL A 651 -6.64 -39.47 -9.44
N ALA A 652 -6.56 -40.44 -10.36
CA ALA A 652 -7.01 -41.79 -10.10
C ALA A 652 -6.17 -42.55 -9.05
N GLU A 653 -4.83 -42.44 -9.07
CA GLU A 653 -3.97 -43.11 -8.08
C GLU A 653 -4.14 -42.49 -6.68
N PHE A 654 -4.28 -41.16 -6.58
CA PHE A 654 -4.56 -40.48 -5.31
C PHE A 654 -6.01 -40.70 -4.81
N ASP A 655 -6.97 -40.96 -5.71
CA ASP A 655 -8.33 -41.41 -5.33
C ASP A 655 -8.34 -42.80 -4.69
N GLN A 656 -7.35 -43.63 -5.02
CA GLN A 656 -7.25 -45.03 -4.61
C GLN A 656 -6.32 -45.26 -3.43
N ILE A 657 -5.54 -44.25 -3.02
CA ILE A 657 -4.63 -44.38 -1.88
C ILE A 657 -5.42 -44.66 -0.59
N GLU A 658 -4.86 -45.54 0.23
CA GLU A 658 -5.44 -45.95 1.51
C GLU A 658 -5.35 -44.82 2.53
N LEU A 659 -6.50 -44.41 3.06
CA LEU A 659 -6.63 -43.33 4.03
C LEU A 659 -7.42 -43.81 5.25
N LEU A 660 -7.16 -43.18 6.38
CA LEU A 660 -7.95 -43.31 7.60
C LEU A 660 -9.34 -42.68 7.38
N ASP A 661 -10.37 -43.36 7.87
CA ASP A 661 -11.74 -42.84 7.88
C ASP A 661 -11.97 -41.93 9.10
N ILE A 662 -11.36 -40.74 9.05
CA ILE A 662 -11.47 -39.71 10.09
C ILE A 662 -11.81 -38.36 9.44
N GLN A 663 -12.50 -37.50 10.19
CA GLN A 663 -12.80 -36.13 9.75
C GLN A 663 -11.86 -35.15 10.43
N LYS A 664 -11.28 -34.22 9.67
CA LYS A 664 -10.43 -33.13 10.18
C LYS A 664 -10.99 -31.77 9.78
N PRO A 665 -10.77 -30.71 10.58
CA PRO A 665 -11.16 -29.35 10.18
C PRO A 665 -10.43 -28.93 8.92
N ARG A 666 -11.19 -28.58 7.88
CA ARG A 666 -10.63 -27.97 6.66
C ARG A 666 -10.36 -26.49 6.89
N VAL A 667 -9.18 -26.05 6.50
CA VAL A 667 -8.67 -24.69 6.67
C VAL A 667 -8.17 -24.14 5.35
N GLY A 668 -8.88 -23.14 4.82
CA GLY A 668 -8.46 -22.40 3.64
C GLY A 668 -7.28 -21.48 3.93
N VAL A 669 -6.29 -21.47 3.05
CA VAL A 669 -5.14 -20.54 3.10
C VAL A 669 -5.19 -19.61 1.89
N VAL A 670 -5.38 -18.33 2.16
CA VAL A 670 -5.43 -17.25 1.16
C VAL A 670 -4.51 -16.13 1.58
N GLY A 671 -4.09 -15.26 0.66
CA GLY A 671 -3.24 -14.13 1.05
C GLY A 671 -2.47 -13.50 -0.09
N GLU A 672 -1.49 -12.68 0.28
CA GLU A 672 -0.49 -12.18 -0.67
C GLU A 672 0.30 -13.33 -1.28
N ILE A 673 0.58 -13.25 -2.58
CA ILE A 673 1.07 -14.39 -3.37
C ILE A 673 2.33 -15.06 -2.78
N LEU A 674 3.34 -14.32 -2.30
CA LEU A 674 4.54 -14.92 -1.73
C LEU A 674 4.22 -15.55 -0.36
N VAL A 675 3.51 -14.81 0.49
CA VAL A 675 3.16 -15.29 1.85
C VAL A 675 2.20 -16.48 1.78
N LYS A 676 1.40 -16.62 0.72
CA LYS A 676 0.51 -17.77 0.53
C LYS A 676 1.29 -19.08 0.32
N TYR A 677 2.35 -19.06 -0.48
CA TYR A 677 3.02 -20.29 -0.94
C TYR A 677 4.42 -20.54 -0.36
N SER A 678 5.16 -19.51 0.04
CA SER A 678 6.54 -19.66 0.52
C SER A 678 6.57 -20.02 2.00
N LYS A 679 7.28 -21.11 2.32
CA LYS A 679 7.42 -21.58 3.71
C LYS A 679 8.22 -20.59 4.56
N THR A 680 9.25 -19.97 3.98
CA THR A 680 10.06 -18.91 4.58
C THR A 680 9.20 -17.70 4.91
N ALA A 681 8.20 -17.40 4.08
CA ALA A 681 7.36 -16.22 4.26
C ALA A 681 6.24 -16.43 5.29
N ASN A 682 5.79 -17.68 5.51
CA ASN A 682 4.62 -17.97 6.34
C ASN A 682 4.85 -18.99 7.47
N ASP A 683 6.12 -19.27 7.78
CA ASP A 683 6.53 -20.25 8.79
C ASP A 683 5.99 -21.68 8.54
N ASP A 684 5.86 -22.07 7.27
CA ASP A 684 5.31 -23.36 6.83
C ASP A 684 3.88 -23.62 7.35
N ILE A 685 2.98 -22.68 7.04
CA ILE A 685 1.58 -22.68 7.49
C ILE A 685 0.82 -23.99 7.24
N VAL A 686 1.13 -24.69 6.14
CA VAL A 686 0.50 -25.97 5.78
C VAL A 686 0.85 -27.03 6.80
N SER A 687 2.14 -27.17 7.13
CA SER A 687 2.60 -28.10 8.17
C SER A 687 2.02 -27.74 9.54
N ILE A 688 1.95 -26.45 9.89
CA ILE A 688 1.33 -26.01 11.14
C ILE A 688 -0.15 -26.44 11.22
N ILE A 689 -0.93 -26.27 10.15
CA ILE A 689 -2.34 -26.71 10.11
C ILE A 689 -2.46 -28.22 10.31
N GLU A 690 -1.61 -28.99 9.64
CA GLU A 690 -1.60 -30.46 9.72
C GLU A 690 -1.20 -30.97 11.13
N GLU A 691 -0.18 -30.36 11.73
CA GLU A 691 0.27 -30.63 13.11
C GLU A 691 -0.82 -30.30 14.14
N GLU A 692 -1.59 -29.23 13.91
CA GLU A 692 -2.77 -28.90 14.70
C GLU A 692 -3.98 -29.79 14.38
N GLY A 693 -3.82 -30.82 13.53
CA GLY A 693 -4.83 -31.83 13.23
C GLY A 693 -5.88 -31.39 12.21
N GLY A 694 -5.57 -30.41 11.36
CA GLY A 694 -6.41 -29.92 10.27
C GLY A 694 -6.02 -30.47 8.89
N GLU A 695 -6.81 -30.10 7.89
CA GLU A 695 -6.52 -30.25 6.45
C GLU A 695 -6.35 -28.85 5.86
N ALA A 696 -5.19 -28.56 5.27
CA ALA A 696 -4.98 -27.30 4.56
C ALA A 696 -5.62 -27.35 3.16
N VAL A 697 -6.33 -26.29 2.79
CA VAL A 697 -6.91 -26.09 1.45
C VAL A 697 -6.28 -24.83 0.86
N VAL A 698 -5.31 -25.03 -0.03
CA VAL A 698 -4.63 -23.95 -0.76
C VAL A 698 -5.18 -23.94 -2.19
N LEU A 699 -5.58 -22.76 -2.67
CA LEU A 699 -6.12 -22.60 -4.04
C LEU A 699 -5.01 -22.41 -5.07
N ASP A 700 -5.29 -22.80 -6.31
CA ASP A 700 -4.34 -22.90 -7.42
C ASP A 700 -3.61 -21.59 -7.77
N LEU A 701 -2.31 -21.68 -8.09
CA LEU A 701 -1.47 -20.59 -8.57
C LEU A 701 -1.94 -20.06 -9.94
N ILE A 702 -2.47 -20.93 -10.81
CA ILE A 702 -3.00 -20.51 -12.11
C ILE A 702 -4.17 -19.53 -12.00
N GLY A 703 -4.92 -19.57 -10.89
CA GLY A 703 -5.99 -18.63 -10.60
C GLY A 703 -5.51 -17.17 -10.64
N PHE A 704 -4.32 -16.90 -10.11
CA PHE A 704 -3.72 -15.56 -10.12
C PHE A 704 -3.37 -15.06 -11.53
N MET A 705 -2.96 -15.97 -12.43
CA MET A 705 -2.72 -15.65 -13.84
C MET A 705 -4.03 -15.31 -14.56
N ASN A 706 -5.08 -16.11 -14.34
CA ASN A 706 -6.41 -15.87 -14.89
C ASN A 706 -6.99 -14.54 -14.40
N TYR A 707 -6.85 -14.22 -13.10
CA TYR A 707 -7.18 -12.92 -12.51
C TYR A 707 -6.51 -11.76 -13.26
N SER A 708 -5.19 -11.84 -13.44
CA SER A 708 -4.41 -10.79 -14.10
C SER A 708 -4.88 -10.52 -15.54
N LEU A 709 -5.27 -11.57 -16.27
CA LEU A 709 -5.85 -11.47 -17.61
C LEU A 709 -7.28 -10.91 -17.56
N TYR A 710 -8.11 -11.38 -16.62
CA TYR A 710 -9.49 -10.94 -16.48
C TYR A 710 -9.58 -9.43 -16.22
N ASN A 711 -8.67 -8.88 -15.42
CA ASN A 711 -8.58 -7.44 -15.17
C ASN A 711 -8.43 -6.62 -16.47
N GLN A 712 -7.74 -7.15 -17.50
CA GLN A 712 -7.62 -6.45 -18.78
C GLN A 712 -8.95 -6.38 -19.54
N ILE A 713 -9.83 -7.37 -19.32
CA ILE A 713 -11.19 -7.37 -19.88
C ILE A 713 -12.01 -6.27 -19.21
N TRP A 714 -12.03 -6.25 -17.86
CA TRP A 714 -12.77 -5.23 -17.10
C TRP A 714 -12.27 -3.82 -17.43
N LYS A 715 -10.95 -3.61 -17.48
CA LYS A 715 -10.37 -2.28 -17.78
C LYS A 715 -10.81 -1.74 -19.14
N ALA A 716 -10.91 -2.61 -20.14
CA ALA A 716 -11.37 -2.20 -21.46
C ALA A 716 -12.86 -1.85 -21.49
N ASP A 717 -13.66 -2.50 -20.63
CA ASP A 717 -15.12 -2.35 -20.59
C ASP A 717 -15.58 -1.17 -19.74
N GLU A 718 -14.93 -0.91 -18.60
CA GLU A 718 -15.43 0.05 -17.59
C GLU A 718 -14.60 1.34 -17.47
N ILE A 719 -13.33 1.36 -17.89
CA ILE A 719 -12.46 2.54 -17.73
C ILE A 719 -11.71 2.96 -19.01
N GLY A 720 -12.15 2.47 -20.16
CA GLY A 720 -11.73 2.94 -21.49
C GLY A 720 -10.38 2.44 -21.99
N PHE A 721 -9.87 1.32 -21.47
CA PHE A 721 -8.62 0.73 -21.97
C PHE A 721 -8.79 0.05 -23.35
N SER A 722 -7.66 -0.27 -23.98
CA SER A 722 -7.62 -0.84 -25.34
C SER A 722 -8.43 -2.14 -25.49
N LYS A 723 -9.36 -2.15 -26.47
CA LYS A 723 -10.12 -3.36 -26.88
C LYS A 723 -9.21 -4.48 -27.41
N LYS A 724 -8.00 -4.16 -27.89
CA LYS A 724 -7.01 -5.16 -28.31
C LYS A 724 -6.51 -5.98 -27.12
N ASN A 725 -6.26 -5.33 -25.98
CA ASN A 725 -5.82 -6.01 -24.75
C ASN A 725 -6.90 -6.98 -24.26
N LYS A 726 -8.18 -6.57 -24.33
CA LYS A 726 -9.33 -7.44 -24.03
C LYS A 726 -9.36 -8.70 -24.91
N LEU A 727 -9.13 -8.57 -26.22
CA LEU A 727 -9.11 -9.73 -27.13
C LEU A 727 -7.95 -10.67 -26.81
N MET A 728 -6.75 -10.13 -26.57
CA MET A 728 -5.59 -10.93 -26.16
C MET A 728 -5.85 -11.67 -24.85
N ALA A 729 -6.37 -10.96 -23.83
CA ALA A 729 -6.69 -11.55 -22.53
C ALA A 729 -7.70 -12.71 -22.63
N LYS A 730 -8.80 -12.51 -23.36
CA LYS A 730 -9.79 -13.58 -23.61
C LYS A 730 -9.16 -14.79 -24.32
N THR A 731 -8.26 -14.55 -25.25
CA THR A 731 -7.56 -15.62 -25.99
C THR A 731 -6.68 -16.43 -25.05
N PHE A 732 -5.88 -15.77 -24.20
CA PHE A 732 -5.03 -16.46 -23.23
C PHE A 732 -5.83 -17.22 -22.18
N ILE A 733 -6.91 -16.66 -21.62
CA ILE A 733 -7.82 -17.37 -20.72
C ILE A 733 -8.40 -18.61 -21.42
N GLY A 734 -8.79 -18.49 -22.70
CA GLY A 734 -9.27 -19.63 -23.48
C GLY A 734 -8.23 -20.75 -23.65
N ILE A 735 -6.95 -20.39 -23.81
CA ILE A 735 -5.84 -21.36 -23.88
C ILE A 735 -5.64 -22.06 -22.54
N ILE A 736 -5.63 -21.30 -21.43
CA ILE A 736 -5.51 -21.85 -20.07
C ILE A 736 -6.65 -22.83 -19.80
N ASN A 737 -7.90 -22.41 -20.04
CA ASN A 737 -9.08 -23.26 -19.88
C ASN A 737 -9.02 -24.54 -20.74
N MET A 738 -8.44 -24.47 -21.94
CA MET A 738 -8.27 -25.64 -22.81
C MET A 738 -7.29 -26.65 -22.21
N LEU A 739 -6.20 -26.17 -21.59
CA LEU A 739 -5.20 -27.02 -20.92
C LEU A 739 -5.73 -27.60 -19.60
N GLU A 740 -6.52 -26.84 -18.85
CA GLU A 740 -7.13 -27.27 -17.58
C GLU A 740 -8.28 -28.27 -17.79
N LYS A 741 -9.02 -28.18 -18.91
CA LYS A 741 -10.25 -28.97 -19.13
C LYS A 741 -10.09 -30.47 -18.88
N PRO A 742 -9.03 -31.16 -19.33
CA PRO A 742 -8.84 -32.59 -19.05
C PRO A 742 -8.61 -32.90 -17.57
N MET A 743 -7.88 -32.02 -16.87
CA MET A 743 -7.66 -32.09 -15.42
C MET A 743 -8.97 -31.87 -14.68
N ASN A 744 -9.70 -30.80 -15.00
CA ASN A 744 -10.98 -30.48 -14.37
C ASN A 744 -12.02 -31.60 -14.58
N LYS A 745 -12.05 -32.23 -15.77
CA LYS A 745 -12.92 -33.39 -16.02
C LYS A 745 -12.56 -34.59 -15.13
N ALA A 746 -11.28 -34.81 -14.86
CA ALA A 746 -10.85 -35.89 -13.97
C ALA A 746 -11.22 -35.57 -12.51
N LEU A 747 -10.99 -34.34 -12.06
CA LEU A 747 -11.37 -33.87 -10.72
C LEU A 747 -12.89 -33.97 -10.51
N LYS A 748 -13.72 -33.54 -11.47
CA LYS A 748 -15.19 -33.69 -11.38
C LYS A 748 -15.67 -35.14 -11.32
N ALA A 749 -14.88 -36.09 -11.84
CA ALA A 749 -15.20 -37.52 -11.79
C ALA A 749 -14.64 -38.21 -10.54
N SER A 750 -13.75 -37.54 -9.80
CA SER A 750 -13.21 -38.03 -8.53
C SER A 750 -14.27 -38.00 -7.45
N LYS A 751 -14.13 -38.91 -6.48
CA LYS A 751 -14.95 -38.93 -5.27
C LYS A 751 -14.34 -38.12 -4.12
N ARG A 752 -13.09 -37.65 -4.25
CA ARG A 752 -12.32 -37.03 -3.16
C ARG A 752 -11.93 -35.57 -3.40
N PHE A 753 -11.71 -35.18 -4.66
CA PHE A 753 -11.14 -33.86 -4.99
C PHE A 753 -12.16 -32.90 -5.59
N ASP A 754 -12.04 -31.62 -5.21
CA ASP A 754 -12.87 -30.54 -5.73
C ASP A 754 -12.47 -30.16 -7.16
N SER A 755 -13.43 -29.68 -7.95
CA SER A 755 -13.19 -29.15 -9.30
C SER A 755 -12.54 -27.76 -9.29
N ILE A 756 -12.06 -27.35 -10.46
CA ILE A 756 -11.52 -26.01 -10.71
C ILE A 756 -12.68 -25.08 -11.04
N GLU A 757 -12.74 -23.92 -10.39
CA GLU A 757 -13.71 -22.87 -10.69
C GLU A 757 -13.25 -21.99 -11.85
N SER A 758 -14.22 -21.49 -12.62
CA SER A 758 -13.95 -20.52 -13.67
C SER A 758 -13.68 -19.15 -13.07
N ILE A 759 -12.66 -18.45 -13.57
CA ILE A 759 -12.41 -17.05 -13.16
C ILE A 759 -13.62 -16.13 -13.39
N TYR A 760 -14.48 -16.45 -14.36
CA TYR A 760 -15.72 -15.70 -14.61
C TYR A 760 -16.75 -15.91 -13.49
N ASP A 761 -16.83 -17.12 -12.95
CA ASP A 761 -17.78 -17.46 -11.88
C ASP A 761 -17.30 -16.86 -10.56
N ILE A 762 -15.99 -16.95 -10.27
CA ILE A 762 -15.36 -16.28 -9.13
C ILE A 762 -15.60 -14.75 -9.21
N ALA A 763 -15.39 -14.15 -10.38
CA ALA A 763 -15.64 -12.72 -10.58
C ALA A 763 -17.12 -12.35 -10.34
N ALA A 764 -18.05 -13.15 -10.85
CA ALA A 764 -19.48 -12.91 -10.67
C ALA A 764 -19.90 -12.96 -9.20
N SER A 765 -19.46 -13.97 -8.45
CA SER A 765 -19.74 -14.06 -7.01
C SER A 765 -19.02 -12.97 -6.20
N THR A 766 -17.85 -12.51 -6.65
CA THR A 766 -17.11 -11.46 -5.94
C THR A 766 -17.76 -10.09 -6.08
N GLU A 767 -18.31 -9.74 -7.26
CA GLU A 767 -18.97 -8.45 -7.50
C GLU A 767 -20.16 -8.18 -6.55
N GLU A 768 -20.77 -9.23 -5.98
CA GLU A 768 -21.82 -9.12 -4.96
C GLU A 768 -21.31 -8.58 -3.61
N VAL A 769 -20.01 -8.74 -3.32
CA VAL A 769 -19.36 -8.30 -2.08
C VAL A 769 -18.53 -7.04 -2.33
N ILE A 770 -17.65 -7.08 -3.33
CA ILE A 770 -16.74 -6.00 -3.67
C ILE A 770 -16.58 -5.92 -5.19
N SER A 771 -16.53 -4.70 -5.73
CA SER A 771 -16.42 -4.53 -7.17
C SER A 771 -15.12 -5.11 -7.73
N ILE A 772 -15.22 -5.68 -8.93
CA ILE A 772 -14.08 -6.16 -9.71
C ILE A 772 -13.14 -5.03 -10.12
N GLY A 773 -13.53 -3.75 -9.99
CA GLY A 773 -12.64 -2.60 -10.22
C GLY A 773 -11.37 -2.57 -9.35
N ASN A 774 -11.30 -3.39 -8.31
CA ASN A 774 -10.16 -3.53 -7.40
C ASN A 774 -9.03 -4.38 -8.02
N HIS A 775 -8.02 -3.72 -8.60
CA HIS A 775 -6.99 -4.39 -9.41
C HIS A 775 -5.56 -4.36 -8.86
N THR A 776 -5.34 -3.76 -7.70
CA THR A 776 -3.98 -3.57 -7.19
C THR A 776 -3.57 -4.70 -6.25
N GLY A 777 -2.37 -5.27 -6.43
CA GLY A 777 -1.94 -6.46 -5.70
C GLY A 777 -2.73 -7.69 -6.16
N GLU A 778 -3.27 -8.43 -5.21
CA GLU A 778 -4.23 -9.52 -5.45
C GLU A 778 -5.60 -8.99 -5.85
N GLY A 779 -5.90 -7.72 -5.54
CA GLY A 779 -7.17 -7.07 -5.83
C GLY A 779 -8.39 -7.89 -5.43
N TRP A 780 -9.47 -7.81 -6.20
CA TRP A 780 -10.72 -8.50 -5.92
C TRP A 780 -10.56 -10.03 -5.80
N PHE A 781 -9.51 -10.62 -6.40
CA PHE A 781 -9.30 -12.06 -6.42
C PHE A 781 -9.08 -12.65 -5.03
N LEU A 782 -8.41 -11.93 -4.11
CA LEU A 782 -8.27 -12.40 -2.73
C LEU A 782 -9.63 -12.58 -2.04
N THR A 783 -10.56 -11.64 -2.25
CA THR A 783 -11.93 -11.78 -1.74
C THR A 783 -12.65 -12.93 -2.44
N GLY A 784 -12.45 -13.07 -3.75
CA GLY A 784 -13.01 -14.17 -4.54
C GLY A 784 -12.54 -15.55 -4.08
N GLU A 785 -11.27 -15.71 -3.75
CA GLU A 785 -10.71 -16.95 -3.18
C GLU A 785 -11.39 -17.31 -1.85
N MET A 786 -11.63 -16.32 -0.99
CA MET A 786 -12.37 -16.56 0.25
C MET A 786 -13.81 -16.98 -0.01
N ILE A 787 -14.48 -16.35 -0.98
CA ILE A 787 -15.85 -16.70 -1.38
C ILE A 787 -15.91 -18.12 -1.97
N GLU A 788 -14.97 -18.47 -2.84
CA GLU A 788 -14.85 -19.82 -3.42
C GLU A 788 -14.73 -20.88 -2.32
N LEU A 789 -13.84 -20.66 -1.34
CA LEU A 789 -13.67 -21.57 -0.21
C LEU A 789 -14.94 -21.72 0.61
N LEU A 790 -15.62 -20.61 0.91
CA LEU A 790 -16.88 -20.61 1.68
C LEU A 790 -18.00 -21.34 0.93
N GLN A 791 -18.13 -21.15 -0.38
CA GLN A 791 -19.11 -21.84 -1.22
C GLN A 791 -18.82 -23.35 -1.32
N LYS A 792 -17.54 -23.76 -1.21
CA LYS A 792 -17.09 -25.16 -1.14
C LYS A 792 -17.13 -25.77 0.26
N GLY A 793 -17.73 -25.09 1.24
CA GLY A 793 -17.89 -25.58 2.62
C GLY A 793 -16.61 -25.50 3.47
N VAL A 794 -15.58 -24.78 3.03
CA VAL A 794 -14.37 -24.52 3.82
C VAL A 794 -14.60 -23.26 4.65
N HIS A 795 -15.23 -23.44 5.80
CA HIS A 795 -15.66 -22.32 6.65
C HIS A 795 -14.55 -21.70 7.51
N ASN A 796 -13.40 -22.34 7.66
CA ASN A 796 -12.27 -21.80 8.40
C ASN A 796 -11.23 -21.28 7.41
N ILE A 797 -10.90 -20.00 7.46
CA ILE A 797 -9.98 -19.38 6.49
C ILE A 797 -8.94 -18.54 7.23
N ILE A 798 -7.67 -18.82 6.93
CA ILE A 798 -6.54 -17.99 7.36
C ILE A 798 -6.17 -17.08 6.18
N CYS A 799 -6.25 -15.77 6.41
CA CYS A 799 -5.85 -14.75 5.45
C CYS A 799 -4.48 -14.20 5.83
N LEU A 800 -3.45 -14.68 5.12
CA LEU A 800 -2.05 -14.33 5.33
C LEU A 800 -1.74 -13.02 4.61
N GLN A 801 -1.25 -12.01 5.33
CA GLN A 801 -0.93 -10.73 4.72
C GLN A 801 0.38 -10.15 5.24
N PRO A 802 1.18 -9.50 4.38
CA PRO A 802 2.30 -8.68 4.83
C PRO A 802 1.79 -7.50 5.66
N PHE A 803 2.52 -7.15 6.72
CA PHE A 803 2.25 -5.95 7.47
C PHE A 803 2.26 -4.70 6.57
N GLY A 804 1.25 -3.84 6.75
CA GLY A 804 1.06 -2.63 5.96
C GLY A 804 0.71 -2.87 4.49
N CYS A 805 0.31 -4.07 4.07
CA CYS A 805 -0.09 -4.34 2.68
C CYS A 805 -1.37 -3.55 2.31
N LEU A 806 -1.17 -2.48 1.52
CA LEU A 806 -2.24 -1.53 1.18
C LEU A 806 -3.48 -2.18 0.55
N PRO A 807 -3.35 -3.06 -0.47
CA PRO A 807 -4.51 -3.76 -1.02
C PRO A 807 -5.24 -4.64 -0.01
N ASN A 808 -4.52 -5.34 0.87
CA ASN A 808 -5.11 -6.25 1.84
C ASN A 808 -5.98 -5.54 2.89
N HIS A 809 -5.70 -4.28 3.21
CA HIS A 809 -6.62 -3.45 4.02
C HIS A 809 -7.99 -3.27 3.35
N ILE A 810 -8.06 -3.39 2.02
CA ILE A 810 -9.29 -3.29 1.23
C ILE A 810 -9.92 -4.67 1.06
N VAL A 811 -9.24 -5.57 0.32
CA VAL A 811 -9.81 -6.82 -0.19
C VAL A 811 -9.70 -8.00 0.79
N GLY A 812 -8.80 -7.89 1.77
CA GLY A 812 -8.65 -8.84 2.87
C GLY A 812 -9.45 -8.37 4.09
N LYS A 813 -8.78 -7.69 5.02
CA LYS A 813 -9.37 -7.22 6.29
C LYS A 813 -10.66 -6.42 6.10
N GLY A 814 -10.71 -5.55 5.08
CA GLY A 814 -11.86 -4.71 4.79
C GLY A 814 -13.14 -5.48 4.47
N MET A 815 -13.05 -6.70 3.94
CA MET A 815 -14.20 -7.51 3.53
C MET A 815 -14.68 -8.49 4.61
N MET A 816 -13.93 -8.65 5.71
CA MET A 816 -14.21 -9.68 6.73
C MET A 816 -15.57 -9.54 7.40
N LYS A 817 -16.03 -8.30 7.67
CA LYS A 817 -17.35 -8.04 8.27
C LYS A 817 -18.46 -8.52 7.34
N GLU A 818 -18.36 -8.17 6.06
CA GLU A 818 -19.37 -8.51 5.06
C GLU A 818 -19.38 -10.02 4.73
N LEU A 819 -18.21 -10.65 4.62
CA LEU A 819 -18.13 -12.10 4.42
C LEU A 819 -18.74 -12.89 5.60
N ARG A 820 -18.48 -12.48 6.85
CA ARG A 820 -19.12 -13.12 8.03
C ARG A 820 -20.63 -12.95 8.05
N ARG A 821 -21.14 -11.84 7.50
CA ARG A 821 -22.58 -11.57 7.39
C ARG A 821 -23.24 -12.45 6.34
N GLN A 822 -22.66 -12.54 5.14
CA GLN A 822 -23.20 -13.34 4.05
C GLN A 822 -23.04 -14.85 4.25
N TYR A 823 -22.00 -15.27 4.98
CA TYR A 823 -21.72 -16.68 5.28
C TYR A 823 -21.72 -16.93 6.79
N PRO A 824 -22.91 -17.08 7.42
CA PRO A 824 -23.02 -17.42 8.83
C PRO A 824 -22.32 -18.74 9.14
N GLY A 825 -21.19 -18.67 9.84
CA GLY A 825 -20.31 -19.82 10.05
C GLY A 825 -18.87 -19.58 9.58
N ALA A 826 -18.61 -18.53 8.79
CA ALA A 826 -17.25 -18.15 8.41
C ALA A 826 -16.39 -17.82 9.65
N ASN A 827 -15.33 -18.61 9.85
CA ASN A 827 -14.30 -18.42 10.86
C ASN A 827 -13.04 -17.88 10.15
N LEU A 828 -13.01 -16.56 9.96
CA LEU A 828 -11.97 -15.86 9.22
C LEU A 828 -10.92 -15.27 10.17
N ALA A 829 -9.65 -15.62 9.97
CA ALA A 829 -8.52 -15.18 10.78
C ALA A 829 -7.47 -14.44 9.94
N PRO A 830 -7.44 -13.09 9.97
CA PRO A 830 -6.34 -12.34 9.37
C PRO A 830 -5.07 -12.44 10.22
N ILE A 831 -3.96 -12.82 9.59
CA ILE A 831 -2.65 -12.96 10.23
C ILE A 831 -1.64 -12.09 9.48
N ASP A 832 -1.03 -11.16 10.22
CA ASP A 832 0.01 -10.28 9.69
C ASP A 832 1.39 -10.93 9.82
N TYR A 833 2.14 -10.93 8.72
CA TYR A 833 3.55 -11.36 8.65
C TYR A 833 4.45 -10.15 8.46
N ASP A 834 5.49 -10.07 9.27
CA ASP A 834 6.43 -8.96 9.33
C ASP A 834 7.75 -9.43 9.94
N PRO A 835 8.90 -8.84 9.56
CA PRO A 835 10.18 -9.20 10.16
C PRO A 835 10.26 -8.97 11.68
N GLY A 836 9.44 -8.07 12.22
CA GLY A 836 9.46 -7.69 13.65
C GLY A 836 8.42 -8.41 14.52
N VAL A 837 7.48 -9.17 13.94
CA VAL A 837 6.41 -9.84 14.71
C VAL A 837 6.88 -11.23 15.16
N SER A 838 6.63 -11.56 16.41
CA SER A 838 6.97 -12.90 16.94
C SER A 838 6.11 -13.99 16.29
N ALA A 839 6.75 -15.05 15.77
CA ALA A 839 6.10 -16.27 15.30
C ALA A 839 5.12 -16.87 16.33
N VAL A 840 5.40 -16.68 17.62
CA VAL A 840 4.51 -17.13 18.71
C VAL A 840 3.13 -16.45 18.64
N ASN A 841 3.08 -15.18 18.27
CA ASN A 841 1.80 -14.46 18.13
C ASN A 841 0.96 -15.03 16.97
N GLN A 842 1.62 -15.37 15.85
CA GLN A 842 0.97 -15.97 14.68
C GLN A 842 0.45 -17.37 15.02
N LEU A 843 1.30 -18.23 15.62
CA LEU A 843 0.92 -19.57 16.08
C LEU A 843 -0.26 -19.55 17.05
N ASN A 844 -0.28 -18.59 18.00
CA ASN A 844 -1.40 -18.47 18.94
C ASN A 844 -2.72 -18.15 18.23
N ARG A 845 -2.71 -17.29 17.21
CA ARG A 845 -3.91 -17.00 16.41
C ARG A 845 -4.40 -18.22 15.64
N ILE A 846 -3.48 -18.99 15.06
CA ILE A 846 -3.80 -20.24 14.35
C ILE A 846 -4.42 -21.25 15.32
N ARG A 847 -3.81 -21.48 16.48
CA ARG A 847 -4.32 -22.39 17.52
C ARG A 847 -5.71 -22.00 18.03
N LEU A 848 -5.95 -20.71 18.25
CA LEU A 848 -7.27 -20.20 18.65
C LEU A 848 -8.34 -20.49 17.58
N MET A 849 -8.01 -20.21 16.32
CA MET A 849 -8.87 -20.53 15.18
C MET A 849 -9.16 -22.04 15.11
N MET A 850 -8.12 -22.88 15.20
CA MET A 850 -8.23 -24.34 15.17
C MET A 850 -9.07 -24.88 16.32
N THR A 851 -8.95 -24.30 17.51
CA THR A 851 -9.78 -24.68 18.67
C THR A 851 -11.26 -24.42 18.40
N THR A 852 -11.59 -23.29 17.77
CA THR A 852 -12.98 -22.99 17.35
C THR A 852 -13.45 -23.94 16.27
N ALA A 853 -12.58 -24.27 15.30
CA ALA A 853 -12.90 -25.20 14.22
C ALA A 853 -13.22 -26.61 14.75
N LYS A 854 -12.37 -27.16 15.63
CA LYS A 854 -12.58 -28.47 16.29
C LYS A 854 -13.86 -28.50 17.12
N LYS A 855 -14.13 -27.43 17.90
CA LYS A 855 -15.34 -27.35 18.74
C LYS A 855 -16.62 -27.39 17.90
N ARG A 856 -16.63 -26.68 16.76
CA ARG A 856 -17.78 -26.69 15.84
C ARG A 856 -18.01 -28.07 15.24
N MET A 857 -16.95 -28.74 14.76
CA MET A 857 -17.07 -30.10 14.24
C MET A 857 -17.64 -31.08 15.28
N ASN A 858 -17.18 -31.02 16.53
CA ASN A 858 -17.71 -31.88 17.60
C ASN A 858 -19.18 -31.58 17.91
N THR A 859 -19.60 -30.30 17.83
CA THR A 859 -21.00 -29.93 18.06
C THR A 859 -21.89 -30.44 16.94
N THR A 860 -21.45 -30.36 15.68
CA THR A 860 -22.16 -30.94 14.53
C THR A 860 -22.23 -32.46 14.63
N SER A 861 -21.12 -33.13 15.00
CA SER A 861 -21.08 -34.58 15.20
C SER A 861 -22.09 -35.04 16.25
N ASN A 862 -22.13 -34.37 17.42
CA ASN A 862 -23.06 -34.72 18.50
C ASN A 862 -24.52 -34.46 18.11
N SER A 863 -24.82 -33.40 17.36
CA SER A 863 -26.19 -33.12 16.90
C SER A 863 -26.68 -34.12 15.85
N VAL A 864 -25.77 -34.64 15.01
CA VAL A 864 -26.10 -35.67 14.02
C VAL A 864 -26.33 -37.00 14.73
N GLU A 865 -25.47 -37.38 15.69
CA GLU A 865 -25.66 -38.59 16.51
C GLU A 865 -26.95 -38.55 17.36
N GLU A 866 -27.34 -37.38 17.89
CA GLU A 866 -28.63 -37.22 18.58
C GLU A 866 -29.82 -37.36 17.60
N SER A 867 -29.74 -36.77 16.40
CA SER A 867 -30.81 -36.90 15.39
C SER A 867 -30.93 -38.32 14.83
N GLU A 868 -29.81 -39.02 14.67
CA GLU A 868 -29.80 -40.41 14.21
C GLU A 868 -30.36 -41.33 15.30
N ARG A 869 -30.01 -41.11 16.58
CA ARG A 869 -30.61 -41.84 17.72
C ARG A 869 -32.10 -41.56 17.90
N GLU A 870 -32.55 -40.32 17.69
CA GLU A 870 -33.98 -39.99 17.71
C GLU A 870 -34.71 -40.68 16.55
N SER A 871 -34.12 -40.71 15.34
CA SER A 871 -34.69 -41.42 14.19
C SER A 871 -34.73 -42.93 14.40
N GLU A 872 -33.68 -43.52 14.98
CA GLU A 872 -33.62 -44.95 15.30
C GLU A 872 -34.64 -45.32 16.39
N MET A 873 -34.83 -44.46 17.40
CA MET A 873 -35.87 -44.61 18.42
C MET A 873 -37.29 -44.49 17.86
N GLU A 874 -37.53 -43.59 16.89
CA GLU A 874 -38.83 -43.49 16.21
C GLU A 874 -39.13 -44.73 15.34
N THR A 875 -38.12 -45.28 14.63
CA THR A 875 -38.29 -46.55 13.91
C THR A 875 -38.45 -47.75 14.84
N ALA A 876 -37.83 -47.75 16.02
CA ALA A 876 -37.97 -48.83 17.00
C ALA A 876 -39.33 -48.82 17.74
N GLN A 877 -40.05 -47.69 17.74
CA GLN A 877 -41.43 -47.59 18.24
C GLN A 877 -42.50 -47.91 17.18
N ALA A 878 -42.10 -48.02 15.90
CA ALA A 878 -42.97 -48.35 14.77
C ALA A 878 -42.98 -49.85 14.40
N TYR A 879 -42.23 -50.68 15.12
CA TYR A 879 -42.26 -52.15 15.11
C TYR A 879 -42.73 -52.66 16.47
#